data_AF-A0A7M7IVI2-F1
#
_entry.id   AF-A0A7M7IVI2-F1
#
_cell.length_a   1.000
_cell.length_b   1.000
_cell.length_c   1.000
_cell.angle_alpha   90.00
_cell.angle_beta   90.00
_cell.angle_gamma   90.00
#
_symmetry.space_group_name_H-M   'P 1'
#
loop_
_entity.id
_entity.type
_entity.pdbx_description
1 polymer ?
#
loop_
_entity_poly.entity_id
_entity_poly.type
_entity_poly.pdbx_seq_one_letter_code
_entity_poly.pdbx_strand_id
1 'polypeptide(L)'
;MVKIARLAFFVFLIFPYRTSEALEPLSIVAISTTIVSGLITAGVFVAKQVRNNERRLSDPAYRGENVRRPFDRVENNVLDQLLYLSKRRDQFKVDVEHYKNEEIEKITENIPPIVELLRRLSVVFVDSITIDKSYDSFLEYLTKPEKYNRDMILKFAKDSLSENNCGLKHLITEIRTLLLESAVSSPSALTLLVRNNELFFQQFEFSQSPQQFLHNLLISLLLAETKAYLTMRFSYDVLELYSKKVSKKRTCLSLNHVGPYSGHIKRLEQDVALRINKTIGTFKVAMANVPREIWENNPPQHVEDVTFAELKNVFQSYVINEADFKKEGSCGHTCKDFKLALAGLDCYYDKQFCKKHQRCSGTLHDCVHQFDEEMFVCLEEKNSTRRYQYIDVGYQRYGLEDKSCPSKAIELDRHYSAHNMAYCDSCMCLCDDDAHPKTERYFSLISSIAAVKENYVLTGARLVKRERTIHVQIQQGQLLPYGHVNESTVEWVPIKADVLAKDEVYKIKWLGSRTVFLDDIEVPRNNVVVGLGFKAPEQNNIKVLRLVAYSAPMNYSAGVLTSETYESHSSEESSDEVVLEDLDIPTRRSSQIVQKSANHQYVKFRTTSLLTDVGQSTIPFIDSQSVTTNPASPMSGAGIYHRRSSGDGGFLALKLFTFNVEPELRADIVETQLELN
;
A
#
# COMPACT_ATOMS: atom_id res chain seq x y z
N MET A 1 12.71 -37.91 -9.22
CA MET A 1 11.50 -38.69 -8.85
C MET A 1 10.34 -37.74 -8.50
N VAL A 2 10.04 -36.76 -9.37
CA VAL A 2 8.81 -35.93 -9.37
C VAL A 2 8.66 -35.40 -10.80
N LYS A 3 7.78 -36.02 -11.58
CA LYS A 3 7.17 -35.52 -12.82
C LYS A 3 6.04 -36.50 -13.15
N ILE A 4 4.91 -35.97 -13.61
CA ILE A 4 3.68 -36.65 -14.06
C ILE A 4 2.60 -36.81 -12.98
N ALA A 5 1.69 -35.84 -12.92
CA ALA A 5 0.24 -36.04 -12.72
C ALA A 5 -0.52 -34.74 -13.06
N ARG A 6 -0.52 -34.38 -14.34
CA ARG A 6 -1.53 -33.53 -14.99
C ARG A 6 -2.22 -34.42 -16.03
N LEU A 7 -3.50 -34.72 -15.86
CA LEU A 7 -4.57 -34.75 -16.89
C LEU A 7 -5.74 -35.66 -16.47
N ALA A 8 -6.93 -35.06 -16.47
CA ALA A 8 -8.29 -35.59 -16.62
C ALA A 8 -9.17 -34.80 -15.63
N PHE A 9 -9.83 -33.71 -16.03
CA PHE A 9 -10.97 -33.75 -16.96
C PHE A 9 -11.20 -32.37 -17.58
N PHE A 10 -11.35 -32.32 -18.90
CA PHE A 10 -11.82 -31.15 -19.65
C PHE A 10 -12.81 -31.63 -20.71
N VAL A 11 -13.77 -30.73 -21.01
CA VAL A 11 -14.71 -30.70 -22.16
C VAL A 11 -16.04 -31.45 -21.98
N PHE A 12 -17.12 -30.69 -21.78
CA PHE A 12 -18.11 -30.25 -22.80
C PHE A 12 -19.02 -29.16 -22.17
N LEU A 13 -19.53 -28.07 -22.76
CA LEU A 13 -19.30 -27.18 -23.91
C LEU A 13 -20.40 -26.08 -23.77
N ILE A 14 -20.04 -24.82 -24.05
CA ILE A 14 -20.76 -23.79 -24.86
C ILE A 14 -22.13 -23.26 -24.34
N PHE A 15 -22.24 -22.02 -23.83
CA PHE A 15 -22.53 -20.71 -24.51
C PHE A 15 -23.86 -20.64 -25.32
N PRO A 16 -24.44 -19.46 -25.69
CA PRO A 16 -24.39 -18.08 -25.15
C PRO A 16 -25.83 -17.46 -24.99
N TYR A 17 -25.99 -16.25 -24.44
CA TYR A 17 -26.63 -15.13 -25.17
C TYR A 17 -26.62 -13.82 -24.37
N ARG A 18 -26.14 -12.82 -25.09
CA ARG A 18 -26.14 -11.37 -24.88
C ARG A 18 -27.56 -10.86 -25.08
N THR A 19 -28.08 -10.06 -24.16
CA THR A 19 -29.03 -8.99 -24.51
C THR A 19 -28.62 -7.75 -23.74
N SER A 20 -28.14 -6.77 -24.50
CA SER A 20 -28.21 -5.38 -24.14
C SER A 20 -29.68 -5.01 -24.05
N GLU A 21 -30.11 -4.48 -22.92
CA GLU A 21 -31.10 -3.42 -22.90
C GLU A 21 -30.92 -2.69 -21.57
N ALA A 22 -30.63 -1.40 -21.69
CA ALA A 22 -30.56 -0.49 -20.58
C ALA A 22 -31.91 -0.51 -19.85
N LEU A 23 -31.88 -0.83 -18.56
CA LEU A 23 -32.90 -0.38 -17.64
C LEU A 23 -32.20 0.21 -16.42
N GLU A 24 -32.60 1.45 -16.14
CA GLU A 24 -32.00 2.38 -15.20
C GLU A 24 -31.71 1.73 -13.84
N PRO A 25 -30.49 1.84 -13.31
CA PRO A 25 -30.24 1.47 -11.93
C PRO A 25 -30.96 2.48 -11.05
N LEU A 26 -31.87 1.99 -10.21
CA LEU A 26 -32.52 2.72 -9.13
C LEU A 26 -31.54 3.71 -8.49
N SER A 27 -31.75 4.97 -8.82
CA SER A 27 -30.87 6.06 -8.48
C SER A 27 -31.23 6.58 -7.09
N ILE A 28 -30.19 6.70 -6.25
CA ILE A 28 -30.04 7.65 -5.13
C ILE A 28 -30.57 7.19 -3.74
N VAL A 29 -29.66 7.33 -2.75
CA VAL A 29 -29.83 7.57 -1.30
C VAL A 29 -29.45 6.40 -0.36
N ALA A 30 -28.42 6.71 0.44
CA ALA A 30 -27.95 6.10 1.69
C ALA A 30 -27.71 4.58 1.73
N ILE A 31 -26.43 4.20 1.84
CA ILE A 31 -25.97 2.82 2.04
C ILE A 31 -26.73 2.14 3.20
N SER A 32 -27.03 2.86 4.29
CA SER A 32 -27.86 2.37 5.40
C SER A 32 -29.29 1.98 4.95
N THR A 33 -29.99 2.83 4.20
CA THR A 33 -31.37 2.56 3.77
C THR A 33 -31.43 1.49 2.69
N THR A 34 -30.46 1.43 1.77
CA THR A 34 -30.36 0.34 0.78
C THR A 34 -29.98 -1.00 1.41
N ILE A 35 -29.07 -1.03 2.39
CA ILE A 35 -28.73 -2.25 3.11
C ILE A 35 -29.94 -2.72 3.94
N VAL A 36 -30.60 -1.83 4.68
CA VAL A 36 -31.77 -2.21 5.49
C VAL A 36 -32.96 -2.63 4.61
N SER A 37 -33.26 -1.90 3.53
CA SER A 37 -34.30 -2.30 2.57
C SER A 37 -33.94 -3.62 1.86
N GLY A 38 -32.67 -3.81 1.50
CA GLY A 38 -32.16 -5.06 0.93
C GLY A 38 -32.28 -6.23 1.92
N LEU A 39 -31.96 -6.01 3.19
CA LEU A 39 -32.12 -6.98 4.28
C LEU A 39 -33.59 -7.35 4.47
N ILE A 40 -34.49 -6.36 4.51
CA ILE A 40 -35.94 -6.60 4.62
C ILE A 40 -36.44 -7.40 3.41
N THR A 41 -36.02 -7.02 2.20
CA THR A 41 -36.40 -7.73 0.95
C THR A 41 -35.90 -9.17 0.95
N ALA A 42 -34.65 -9.39 1.37
CA ALA A 42 -34.07 -10.72 1.53
C ALA A 42 -34.80 -11.52 2.62
N GLY A 43 -35.18 -10.89 3.73
CA GLY A 43 -35.99 -11.49 4.80
C GLY A 43 -37.37 -11.92 4.31
N VAL A 44 -38.04 -11.08 3.50
CA VAL A 44 -39.33 -11.41 2.86
C VAL A 44 -39.18 -12.58 1.90
N PHE A 45 -38.09 -12.63 1.13
CA PHE A 45 -37.79 -13.76 0.26
C PHE A 45 -37.58 -15.05 1.05
N VAL A 46 -36.78 -15.01 2.12
CA VAL A 46 -36.59 -16.15 3.03
C VAL A 46 -37.95 -16.63 3.54
N ALA A 47 -38.79 -15.73 4.07
CA ALA A 47 -40.12 -16.08 4.56
C ALA A 47 -40.99 -16.76 3.48
N LYS A 48 -40.95 -16.26 2.24
CA LYS A 48 -41.66 -16.85 1.10
C LYS A 48 -41.13 -18.24 0.76
N GLN A 49 -39.81 -18.42 0.79
CA GLN A 49 -39.16 -19.69 0.47
C GLN A 49 -39.42 -20.75 1.53
N VAL A 50 -39.39 -20.41 2.82
CA VAL A 50 -39.75 -21.34 3.90
C VAL A 50 -41.20 -21.81 3.73
N ARG A 51 -42.14 -20.93 3.36
CA ARG A 51 -43.54 -21.32 3.03
C ARG A 51 -43.63 -22.22 1.79
N ASN A 52 -42.83 -21.97 0.75
CA ASN A 52 -42.81 -22.82 -0.45
C ASN A 52 -42.25 -24.22 -0.15
N ASN A 53 -41.19 -24.30 0.65
CA ASN A 53 -40.61 -25.56 1.10
C ASN A 53 -41.61 -26.38 1.93
N GLU A 54 -42.45 -25.71 2.73
CA GLU A 54 -43.56 -26.38 3.41
C GLU A 54 -44.52 -27.05 2.42
N ARG A 55 -44.95 -26.34 1.37
CA ARG A 55 -45.87 -26.89 0.35
C ARG A 55 -45.27 -28.14 -0.31
N ARG A 56 -43.98 -28.11 -0.63
CA ARG A 56 -43.24 -29.25 -1.23
C ARG A 56 -43.12 -30.46 -0.30
N LEU A 57 -42.94 -30.23 1.00
CA LEU A 57 -42.86 -31.30 2.01
C LEU A 57 -44.24 -31.87 2.37
N SER A 58 -45.31 -31.11 2.15
CA SER A 58 -46.69 -31.54 2.46
C SER A 58 -47.41 -32.29 1.34
N ASP A 59 -46.92 -32.23 0.09
CA ASP A 59 -47.59 -32.81 -1.08
C ASP A 59 -46.68 -33.85 -1.80
N PRO A 60 -47.00 -35.17 -1.73
CA PRO A 60 -46.22 -36.21 -2.39
C PRO A 60 -46.25 -36.15 -3.93
N ALA A 61 -47.20 -35.43 -4.55
CA ALA A 61 -47.29 -35.28 -6.00
C ALA A 61 -46.28 -34.28 -6.58
N TYR A 62 -45.62 -33.47 -5.75
CA TYR A 62 -44.73 -32.38 -6.19
C TYR A 62 -43.25 -32.79 -6.35
N ARG A 63 -42.90 -34.08 -6.20
CA ARG A 63 -41.51 -34.59 -6.28
C ARG A 63 -40.87 -34.59 -7.68
N GLY A 64 -41.52 -34.03 -8.70
CA GLY A 64 -41.19 -34.30 -10.11
C GLY A 64 -40.65 -33.16 -10.99
N GLU A 65 -40.65 -31.89 -10.57
CA GLU A 65 -40.27 -30.80 -11.49
C GLU A 65 -38.83 -30.30 -11.27
N ASN A 66 -38.05 -30.31 -12.36
CA ASN A 66 -36.70 -29.75 -12.46
C ASN A 66 -36.66 -28.30 -11.93
N VAL A 67 -36.08 -28.11 -10.76
CA VAL A 67 -35.94 -26.81 -10.11
C VAL A 67 -34.77 -26.04 -10.73
N ARG A 68 -35.09 -24.94 -11.42
CA ARG A 68 -34.13 -23.84 -11.70
C ARG A 68 -33.55 -23.31 -10.37
N ARG A 69 -32.29 -22.88 -10.38
CA ARG A 69 -31.51 -22.60 -9.17
C ARG A 69 -32.18 -21.52 -8.31
N PRO A 70 -32.06 -21.57 -6.97
CA PRO A 70 -32.92 -20.82 -6.05
C PRO A 70 -32.70 -19.30 -6.01
N PHE A 71 -31.73 -18.78 -6.77
CA PHE A 71 -31.31 -17.38 -6.75
C PHE A 71 -31.52 -16.62 -8.07
N ASP A 72 -32.07 -17.26 -9.11
CA ASP A 72 -32.14 -16.64 -10.45
C ASP A 72 -33.09 -15.41 -10.56
N ARG A 73 -33.83 -15.04 -9.50
CA ARG A 73 -34.81 -13.94 -9.52
C ARG A 73 -34.82 -12.97 -8.33
N VAL A 74 -34.02 -13.20 -7.29
CA VAL A 74 -33.71 -12.16 -6.29
C VAL A 74 -32.30 -11.71 -6.64
N GLU A 75 -32.27 -10.60 -7.36
CA GLU A 75 -31.16 -10.03 -8.14
C GLU A 75 -29.80 -10.64 -7.84
N ASN A 76 -29.24 -11.31 -8.85
CA ASN A 76 -27.86 -11.80 -8.89
C ASN A 76 -26.86 -10.78 -8.30
N ASN A 77 -27.12 -9.47 -8.41
CA ASN A 77 -26.32 -8.41 -7.79
C ASN A 77 -26.17 -8.52 -6.26
N VAL A 78 -27.21 -8.83 -5.48
CA VAL A 78 -27.10 -8.89 -4.00
C VAL A 78 -26.33 -10.14 -3.57
N LEU A 79 -26.55 -11.27 -4.26
CA LEU A 79 -25.82 -12.49 -3.96
C LEU A 79 -24.38 -12.43 -4.44
N ASP A 80 -24.12 -11.85 -5.61
CA ASP A 80 -22.77 -11.63 -6.15
C ASP A 80 -22.01 -10.63 -5.28
N GLN A 81 -22.68 -9.59 -4.76
CA GLN A 81 -22.12 -8.71 -3.74
C GLN A 81 -21.83 -9.47 -2.45
N LEU A 82 -22.76 -10.27 -1.91
CA LEU A 82 -22.52 -11.05 -0.70
C LEU A 82 -21.40 -12.08 -0.87
N LEU A 83 -21.30 -12.72 -2.03
CA LEU A 83 -20.23 -13.67 -2.38
C LEU A 83 -18.88 -12.96 -2.51
N TYR A 84 -18.85 -11.81 -3.19
CA TYR A 84 -17.67 -10.96 -3.30
C TYR A 84 -17.20 -10.47 -1.92
N LEU A 85 -18.13 -9.95 -1.10
CA LEU A 85 -17.88 -9.50 0.26
C LEU A 85 -17.41 -10.65 1.17
N SER A 86 -17.99 -11.84 1.01
CA SER A 86 -17.56 -13.04 1.74
C SER A 86 -16.13 -13.42 1.36
N LYS A 87 -15.81 -13.46 0.06
CA LYS A 87 -14.45 -13.76 -0.41
C LYS A 87 -13.42 -12.75 0.11
N ARG A 88 -13.75 -11.46 0.06
CA ARG A 88 -12.88 -10.37 0.53
C ARG A 88 -12.65 -10.44 2.04
N ARG A 89 -13.68 -10.76 2.80
CA ARG A 89 -13.57 -11.00 4.24
C ARG A 89 -12.74 -12.24 4.54
N ASP A 90 -12.91 -13.33 3.80
CA ASP A 90 -12.15 -14.56 4.03
C ASP A 90 -10.64 -14.33 3.82
N GLN A 91 -10.26 -13.49 2.83
CA GLN A 91 -8.88 -13.03 2.67
C GLN A 91 -8.40 -12.22 3.89
N PHE A 92 -9.17 -11.19 4.30
CA PHE A 92 -8.84 -10.37 5.47
C PHE A 92 -8.69 -11.21 6.76
N LYS A 93 -9.52 -12.24 6.91
CA LYS A 93 -9.46 -13.16 8.05
C LYS A 93 -8.16 -13.98 8.04
N VAL A 94 -7.74 -14.48 6.88
CA VAL A 94 -6.46 -15.20 6.73
C VAL A 94 -5.30 -14.30 7.12
N ASP A 95 -5.30 -13.05 6.63
CA ASP A 95 -4.25 -12.09 6.94
C ASP A 95 -4.16 -11.87 8.46
N VAL A 96 -5.28 -11.66 9.16
CA VAL A 96 -5.27 -11.44 10.61
C VAL A 96 -4.93 -12.71 11.42
N GLU A 97 -5.38 -13.89 11.00
CA GLU A 97 -4.99 -15.16 11.64
C GLU A 97 -3.48 -15.44 11.50
N HIS A 98 -2.89 -15.10 10.37
CA HIS A 98 -1.45 -15.18 10.13
C HIS A 98 -0.67 -14.28 11.12
N TYR A 99 -1.04 -12.99 11.23
CA TYR A 99 -0.39 -12.06 12.16
C TYR A 99 -0.55 -12.46 13.63
N LYS A 100 -1.68 -13.08 13.99
CA LYS A 100 -1.89 -13.59 15.35
C LYS A 100 -0.88 -14.69 15.72
N ASN A 101 -0.59 -15.60 14.78
CA ASN A 101 0.20 -16.79 15.05
C ASN A 101 1.72 -16.55 14.96
N GLU A 102 2.18 -15.60 14.13
CA GLU A 102 3.62 -15.35 13.93
C GLU A 102 4.22 -14.26 14.84
N GLU A 103 3.42 -13.30 15.32
CA GLU A 103 3.95 -12.05 15.91
C GLU A 103 3.52 -11.76 17.36
N ILE A 104 2.49 -12.42 17.90
CA ILE A 104 2.09 -12.20 19.31
C ILE A 104 3.20 -12.63 20.29
N GLU A 105 3.96 -13.68 19.98
CA GLU A 105 5.10 -14.11 20.82
C GLU A 105 6.25 -13.10 20.83
N LYS A 106 6.41 -12.30 19.77
CA LYS A 106 7.47 -11.27 19.66
C LYS A 106 7.08 -9.93 20.31
N ILE A 107 5.78 -9.61 20.38
CA ILE A 107 5.25 -8.34 20.92
C ILE A 107 5.19 -8.33 22.45
N THR A 108 5.35 -9.49 23.10
CA THR A 108 5.23 -9.68 24.54
C THR A 108 6.11 -8.77 25.39
N GLU A 109 7.13 -8.13 24.81
CA GLU A 109 8.05 -7.28 25.59
C GLU A 109 7.66 -5.79 25.72
N ASN A 110 6.80 -5.13 24.92
CA ASN A 110 6.75 -3.65 25.03
C ASN A 110 5.47 -2.82 24.78
N ILE A 111 4.28 -3.32 24.40
CA ILE A 111 3.12 -2.40 24.18
C ILE A 111 1.75 -2.95 24.66
N PRO A 112 1.37 -2.74 25.94
CA PRO A 112 0.09 -3.22 26.49
C PRO A 112 -1.17 -2.83 25.72
N PRO A 113 -1.29 -1.62 25.13
CA PRO A 113 -2.45 -1.26 24.29
C PRO A 113 -2.63 -2.13 23.04
N ILE A 114 -1.53 -2.55 22.39
CA ILE A 114 -1.56 -3.38 21.17
C ILE A 114 -1.95 -4.82 21.52
N VAL A 115 -1.43 -5.36 22.62
CA VAL A 115 -1.80 -6.70 23.12
C VAL A 115 -3.31 -6.77 23.40
N GLU A 116 -3.87 -5.76 24.08
CA GLU A 116 -5.31 -5.73 24.36
C GLU A 116 -6.16 -5.58 23.08
N LEU A 117 -5.69 -4.78 22.11
CA LEU A 117 -6.33 -4.68 20.80
C LEU A 117 -6.41 -6.05 20.10
N LEU A 118 -5.27 -6.76 19.99
CA LEU A 118 -5.20 -8.07 19.35
C LEU A 118 -6.08 -9.10 20.05
N ARG A 119 -6.09 -9.11 21.38
CA ARG A 119 -6.94 -10.00 22.18
C ARG A 119 -8.43 -9.80 21.84
N ARG A 120 -8.89 -8.56 21.73
CA ARG A 120 -10.29 -8.26 21.39
C ARG A 120 -10.64 -8.60 19.96
N LEU A 121 -9.75 -8.25 19.02
CA LEU A 121 -9.92 -8.61 17.62
C LEU A 121 -10.04 -10.14 17.47
N SER A 122 -9.24 -10.91 18.20
CA SER A 122 -9.32 -12.38 18.21
C SER A 122 -10.72 -12.91 18.55
N VAL A 123 -11.35 -12.38 19.61
CA VAL A 123 -12.73 -12.78 19.99
C VAL A 123 -13.73 -12.40 18.89
N VAL A 124 -13.63 -11.18 18.35
CA VAL A 124 -14.47 -10.71 17.23
C VAL A 124 -14.38 -11.66 16.03
N PHE A 125 -13.18 -12.13 15.68
CA PHE A 125 -13.00 -13.08 14.59
C PHE A 125 -13.64 -14.44 14.89
N VAL A 126 -13.45 -14.98 16.09
CA VAL A 126 -14.03 -16.27 16.50
C VAL A 126 -15.56 -16.23 16.45
N ASP A 127 -16.17 -15.15 16.93
CA ASP A 127 -17.62 -14.98 16.92
C ASP A 127 -18.16 -14.85 15.48
N SER A 128 -17.44 -14.11 14.63
CA SER A 128 -17.78 -13.97 13.20
C SER A 128 -17.75 -15.33 12.47
N ILE A 129 -16.77 -16.19 12.76
CA ILE A 129 -16.71 -17.56 12.24
C ILE A 129 -17.92 -18.39 12.70
N THR A 130 -18.34 -18.21 13.94
CA THR A 130 -19.48 -18.96 14.49
C THR A 130 -20.78 -18.54 13.82
N ILE A 131 -20.94 -17.23 13.55
CA ILE A 131 -22.05 -16.69 12.74
C ILE A 131 -22.04 -17.30 11.33
N ASP A 132 -20.87 -17.41 10.69
CA ASP A 132 -20.75 -18.02 9.37
C ASP A 132 -21.20 -19.47 9.33
N LYS A 133 -20.73 -20.30 10.28
CA LYS A 133 -21.14 -21.70 10.36
C LYS A 133 -22.66 -21.85 10.50
N SER A 134 -23.27 -20.95 11.28
CA SER A 134 -24.72 -20.91 11.45
C SER A 134 -25.43 -20.49 10.15
N TYR A 135 -24.88 -19.51 9.45
CA TYR A 135 -25.38 -19.08 8.14
C TYR A 135 -25.28 -20.16 7.06
N ASP A 136 -24.18 -20.89 6.99
CA ASP A 136 -24.00 -22.00 6.06
C ASP A 136 -25.03 -23.10 6.33
N SER A 137 -25.25 -23.43 7.60
CA SER A 137 -26.29 -24.37 8.02
C SER A 137 -27.68 -23.89 7.62
N PHE A 138 -27.97 -22.59 7.81
CA PHE A 138 -29.20 -21.97 7.33
C PHE A 138 -29.38 -22.12 5.82
N LEU A 139 -28.35 -21.83 5.01
CA LEU A 139 -28.42 -21.96 3.55
C LEU A 139 -28.68 -23.40 3.12
N GLU A 140 -28.03 -24.39 3.76
CA GLU A 140 -28.30 -25.80 3.50
C GLU A 140 -29.75 -26.18 3.80
N TYR A 141 -30.27 -25.77 4.97
CA TYR A 141 -31.66 -26.05 5.36
C TYR A 141 -32.68 -25.33 4.47
N LEU A 142 -32.36 -24.12 4.00
CA LEU A 142 -33.23 -23.37 3.09
C LEU A 142 -33.27 -23.98 1.69
N THR A 143 -32.13 -24.47 1.18
CA THR A 143 -31.99 -24.92 -0.21
C THR A 143 -32.31 -26.40 -0.42
N LYS A 144 -32.06 -27.25 0.59
CA LYS A 144 -32.23 -28.71 0.51
C LYS A 144 -33.02 -29.26 1.71
N PRO A 145 -34.21 -28.74 2.02
CA PRO A 145 -34.92 -29.08 3.26
C PRO A 145 -35.29 -30.57 3.35
N GLU A 146 -35.57 -31.23 2.23
CA GLU A 146 -35.88 -32.66 2.15
C GLU A 146 -34.77 -33.61 2.60
N LYS A 147 -33.52 -33.14 2.71
CA LYS A 147 -32.39 -33.97 3.16
C LYS A 147 -32.28 -34.08 4.69
N TYR A 148 -32.96 -33.21 5.43
CA TYR A 148 -32.76 -33.07 6.87
C TYR A 148 -34.04 -33.38 7.64
N ASN A 149 -33.88 -33.98 8.82
CA ASN A 149 -35.01 -34.25 9.70
C ASN A 149 -35.58 -32.92 10.24
N ARG A 150 -36.91 -32.80 10.22
CA ARG A 150 -37.65 -31.69 10.82
C ARG A 150 -37.20 -31.34 12.24
N ASP A 151 -36.96 -32.33 13.09
CA ASP A 151 -36.56 -32.09 14.49
C ASP A 151 -35.17 -31.44 14.57
N MET A 152 -34.29 -31.74 13.61
CA MET A 152 -32.97 -31.13 13.51
C MET A 152 -33.06 -29.66 13.07
N ILE A 153 -33.94 -29.35 12.10
CA ILE A 153 -34.21 -27.97 11.66
C ILE A 153 -34.84 -27.15 12.80
N LEU A 154 -35.78 -27.75 13.55
CA LEU A 154 -36.40 -27.13 14.72
C LEU A 154 -35.39 -26.87 15.84
N LYS A 155 -34.49 -27.83 16.10
CA LYS A 155 -33.42 -27.66 17.07
C LYS A 155 -32.49 -26.52 16.65
N PHE A 156 -32.04 -26.50 15.40
CA PHE A 156 -31.23 -25.42 14.85
C PHE A 156 -31.89 -24.04 15.02
N ALA A 157 -33.19 -23.93 14.74
CA ALA A 157 -33.91 -22.67 14.88
C ALA A 157 -33.98 -22.20 16.35
N LYS A 158 -34.16 -23.13 17.31
CA LYS A 158 -34.11 -22.81 18.75
C LYS A 158 -32.71 -22.42 19.20
N ASP A 159 -31.70 -23.15 18.77
CA ASP A 159 -30.30 -22.92 19.13
C ASP A 159 -29.80 -21.58 18.54
N SER A 160 -30.20 -21.23 17.32
CA SER A 160 -29.83 -19.95 16.69
C SER A 160 -30.42 -18.73 17.40
N LEU A 161 -31.57 -18.90 18.06
CA LEU A 161 -32.32 -17.87 18.78
C LEU A 161 -32.15 -17.96 20.30
N SER A 162 -31.25 -18.80 20.81
CA SER A 162 -31.04 -18.93 22.24
C SER A 162 -30.54 -17.61 22.86
N GLU A 163 -30.92 -17.36 24.11
CA GLU A 163 -30.44 -16.19 24.86
C GLU A 163 -29.10 -16.44 25.58
N ASN A 164 -28.56 -17.66 25.46
CA ASN A 164 -27.27 -18.01 26.03
C ASN A 164 -26.11 -17.53 25.12
N ASN A 165 -24.87 -17.74 25.58
CA ASN A 165 -23.66 -17.27 24.91
C ASN A 165 -23.43 -17.88 23.51
N CYS A 166 -24.22 -18.88 23.10
CA CYS A 166 -24.11 -19.51 21.79
C CYS A 166 -25.13 -18.96 20.77
N GLY A 167 -26.09 -18.15 21.21
CA GLY A 167 -27.11 -17.58 20.34
C GLY A 167 -26.57 -16.46 19.46
N LEU A 168 -27.10 -16.33 18.24
CA LEU A 168 -26.61 -15.34 17.27
C LEU A 168 -26.73 -13.89 17.78
N LYS A 169 -27.76 -13.60 18.57
CA LYS A 169 -27.93 -12.28 19.19
C LYS A 169 -26.80 -11.97 20.18
N HIS A 170 -26.36 -12.95 20.97
CA HIS A 170 -25.25 -12.78 21.90
C HIS A 170 -23.95 -12.49 21.14
N LEU A 171 -23.63 -13.32 20.14
CA LEU A 171 -22.41 -13.17 19.34
C LEU A 171 -22.29 -11.79 18.68
N ILE A 172 -23.36 -11.31 18.04
CA ILE A 172 -23.38 -9.94 17.46
C ILE A 172 -23.18 -8.87 18.54
N THR A 173 -23.83 -9.04 19.70
CA THR A 173 -23.75 -8.07 20.79
C THR A 173 -22.33 -8.03 21.36
N GLU A 174 -21.69 -9.18 21.54
CA GLU A 174 -20.31 -9.31 22.01
C GLU A 174 -19.31 -8.68 21.04
N ILE A 175 -19.40 -8.99 19.74
CA ILE A 175 -18.62 -8.34 18.69
C ILE A 175 -18.74 -6.82 18.79
N ARG A 176 -19.97 -6.31 18.92
CA ARG A 176 -20.24 -4.88 18.98
C ARG A 176 -19.66 -4.24 20.24
N THR A 177 -19.86 -4.86 21.40
CA THR A 177 -19.37 -4.33 22.68
C THR A 177 -17.85 -4.26 22.67
N LEU A 178 -17.14 -5.27 22.16
CA LEU A 178 -15.68 -5.26 22.09
C LEU A 178 -15.12 -4.19 21.13
N LEU A 179 -15.78 -3.99 19.99
CA LEU A 179 -15.31 -3.08 18.94
C LEU A 179 -15.69 -1.62 19.19
N LEU A 180 -16.93 -1.36 19.62
CA LEU A 180 -17.52 -0.03 19.61
C LEU A 180 -17.71 0.55 21.01
N GLU A 181 -17.87 -0.28 22.04
CA GLU A 181 -18.20 0.19 23.38
C GLU A 181 -16.93 0.30 24.23
N SER A 182 -16.77 1.43 24.91
CA SER A 182 -15.70 1.64 25.88
C SER A 182 -16.14 1.10 27.24
N ALA A 183 -15.29 0.30 27.88
CA ALA A 183 -15.44 -0.02 29.29
C ALA A 183 -14.89 1.13 30.14
N VAL A 184 -15.31 1.23 31.41
CA VAL A 184 -14.80 2.23 32.37
C VAL A 184 -13.26 2.17 32.49
N SER A 185 -12.67 0.99 32.34
CA SER A 185 -11.24 0.74 32.48
C SER A 185 -10.47 0.64 31.17
N SER A 186 -11.15 0.63 30.00
CA SER A 186 -10.45 0.45 28.72
C SER A 186 -11.25 0.95 27.51
N PRO A 187 -10.63 1.72 26.59
CA PRO A 187 -11.26 2.18 25.36
C PRO A 187 -11.66 1.00 24.46
N SER A 188 -12.59 1.21 23.50
CA SER A 188 -13.01 0.16 22.56
C SER A 188 -11.86 -0.28 21.64
N ALA A 189 -11.95 -1.47 21.03
CA ALA A 189 -10.90 -1.94 20.11
C ALA A 189 -10.69 -0.98 18.92
N LEU A 190 -11.78 -0.41 18.39
CA LEU A 190 -11.68 0.60 17.33
C LEU A 190 -10.93 1.85 17.80
N THR A 191 -11.18 2.30 19.03
CA THR A 191 -10.48 3.46 19.61
C THR A 191 -9.00 3.16 19.87
N LEU A 192 -8.68 1.95 20.34
CA LEU A 192 -7.30 1.49 20.50
C LEU A 192 -6.56 1.48 19.16
N LEU A 193 -7.20 0.97 18.11
CA LEU A 193 -6.64 0.93 16.76
C LEU A 193 -6.39 2.34 16.21
N VAL A 194 -7.35 3.27 16.33
CA VAL A 194 -7.19 4.65 15.87
C VAL A 194 -6.05 5.35 16.63
N ARG A 195 -6.01 5.23 17.96
CA ARG A 195 -4.99 5.90 18.80
C ARG A 195 -3.58 5.35 18.62
N ASN A 196 -3.45 4.07 18.26
CA ASN A 196 -2.16 3.40 18.12
C ASN A 196 -1.91 2.95 16.67
N ASN A 197 -2.52 3.61 15.69
CA ASN A 197 -2.46 3.18 14.28
C ASN A 197 -1.02 3.13 13.77
N GLU A 198 -0.21 4.16 14.04
CA GLU A 198 1.18 4.20 13.56
C GLU A 198 2.00 3.01 14.08
N LEU A 199 1.95 2.77 15.40
CA LEU A 199 2.65 1.64 16.02
C LEU A 199 2.12 0.29 15.51
N PHE A 200 0.81 0.14 15.36
CA PHE A 200 0.19 -1.09 14.86
C PHE A 200 0.66 -1.39 13.42
N PHE A 201 0.58 -0.41 12.52
CA PHE A 201 0.98 -0.59 11.12
C PHE A 201 2.51 -0.61 10.90
N GLN A 202 3.31 -0.14 11.86
CA GLN A 202 4.77 -0.33 11.84
C GLN A 202 5.18 -1.74 12.28
N GLN A 203 4.47 -2.34 13.24
CA GLN A 203 4.76 -3.68 13.75
C GLN A 203 4.29 -4.78 12.81
N PHE A 204 3.22 -4.55 12.07
CA PHE A 204 2.62 -5.52 11.18
C PHE A 204 2.70 -5.03 9.73
N GLU A 205 3.24 -5.85 8.83
CA GLU A 205 3.33 -5.53 7.41
C GLU A 205 1.95 -5.65 6.74
N PHE A 206 1.17 -4.58 6.73
CA PHE A 206 -0.11 -4.52 6.01
C PHE A 206 0.06 -3.92 4.63
N SER A 207 -0.42 -4.62 3.60
CA SER A 207 -0.59 -4.06 2.25
C SER A 207 -1.87 -3.20 2.14
N GLN A 208 -2.23 -2.45 3.19
CA GLN A 208 -3.43 -1.61 3.22
C GLN A 208 -3.14 -0.35 4.03
N SER A 209 -3.66 0.79 3.58
CA SER A 209 -3.68 2.00 4.42
C SER A 209 -4.57 1.78 5.66
N PRO A 210 -4.33 2.50 6.78
CA PRO A 210 -5.18 2.42 7.96
C PRO A 210 -6.66 2.68 7.69
N GLN A 211 -7.00 3.65 6.84
CA GLN A 211 -8.39 3.90 6.45
C GLN A 211 -8.99 2.71 5.68
N GLN A 212 -8.24 2.13 4.74
CA GLN A 212 -8.69 0.96 3.97
C GLN A 212 -8.90 -0.26 4.86
N PHE A 213 -8.02 -0.48 5.84
CA PHE A 213 -8.18 -1.54 6.85
C PHE A 213 -9.48 -1.35 7.64
N LEU A 214 -9.75 -0.13 8.13
CA LEU A 214 -11.00 0.17 8.84
C LEU A 214 -12.24 -0.03 7.95
N HIS A 215 -12.15 0.34 6.67
CA HIS A 215 -13.24 0.10 5.73
C HIS A 215 -13.49 -1.39 5.52
N ASN A 216 -12.44 -2.19 5.33
CA ASN A 216 -12.55 -3.65 5.20
C ASN A 216 -13.13 -4.28 6.48
N LEU A 217 -12.73 -3.79 7.65
CA LEU A 217 -13.29 -4.22 8.93
C LEU A 217 -14.79 -3.86 9.05
N LEU A 218 -15.20 -2.65 8.66
CA LEU A 218 -16.61 -2.25 8.63
C LEU A 218 -17.42 -3.20 7.74
N ILE A 219 -16.95 -3.45 6.52
CA ILE A 219 -17.62 -4.33 5.56
C ILE A 219 -17.75 -5.76 6.11
N SER A 220 -16.71 -6.29 6.75
CA SER A 220 -16.74 -7.59 7.42
C SER A 220 -17.84 -7.66 8.49
N LEU A 221 -17.99 -6.60 9.29
CA LEU A 221 -18.98 -6.53 10.36
C LEU A 221 -20.40 -6.43 9.81
N LEU A 222 -20.62 -5.60 8.79
CA LEU A 222 -21.93 -5.49 8.13
C LEU A 222 -22.35 -6.83 7.51
N LEU A 223 -21.39 -7.59 6.96
CA LEU A 223 -21.65 -8.92 6.43
C LEU A 223 -22.02 -9.92 7.54
N ALA A 224 -21.29 -9.92 8.67
CA ALA A 224 -21.61 -10.78 9.81
C ALA A 224 -22.99 -10.47 10.39
N GLU A 225 -23.33 -9.18 10.55
CA GLU A 225 -24.64 -8.71 10.99
C GLU A 225 -25.75 -9.19 10.03
N THR A 226 -25.52 -9.06 8.72
CA THR A 226 -26.45 -9.50 7.66
C THR A 226 -26.69 -11.01 7.72
N LYS A 227 -25.63 -11.80 7.82
CA LYS A 227 -25.70 -13.27 7.91
C LYS A 227 -26.49 -13.70 9.14
N ALA A 228 -26.17 -13.13 10.29
CA ALA A 228 -26.87 -13.45 11.52
C ALA A 228 -28.34 -13.03 11.49
N TYR A 229 -28.67 -11.86 10.94
CA TYR A 229 -30.06 -11.43 10.72
C TYR A 229 -30.85 -12.44 9.88
N LEU A 230 -30.31 -12.84 8.72
CA LEU A 230 -30.97 -13.79 7.82
C LEU A 230 -31.22 -15.14 8.51
N THR A 231 -30.24 -15.65 9.26
CA THR A 231 -30.37 -16.90 10.01
C THR A 231 -31.39 -16.80 11.14
N MET A 232 -31.40 -15.71 11.90
CA MET A 232 -32.40 -15.48 12.96
C MET A 232 -33.81 -15.33 12.37
N ARG A 233 -33.95 -14.60 11.26
CA ARG A 233 -35.21 -14.41 10.54
C ARG A 233 -35.78 -15.74 10.06
N PHE A 234 -34.94 -16.55 9.40
CA PHE A 234 -35.28 -17.92 9.01
C PHE A 234 -35.75 -18.76 10.21
N SER A 235 -35.01 -18.66 11.33
CA SER A 235 -35.32 -19.43 12.54
C SER A 235 -36.68 -19.06 13.13
N TYR A 236 -37.03 -17.77 13.18
CA TYR A 236 -38.37 -17.32 13.58
C TYR A 236 -39.46 -17.84 12.65
N ASP A 237 -39.25 -17.76 11.33
CA ASP A 237 -40.22 -18.24 10.34
C ASP A 237 -40.44 -19.76 10.47
N VAL A 238 -39.38 -20.53 10.68
CA VAL A 238 -39.42 -21.98 10.94
C VAL A 238 -40.24 -22.31 12.19
N LEU A 239 -39.99 -21.62 13.30
CA LEU A 239 -40.73 -21.81 14.54
C LEU A 239 -42.21 -21.44 14.37
N GLU A 240 -42.52 -20.37 13.64
CA GLU A 240 -43.91 -19.98 13.36
C GLU A 240 -44.66 -21.04 12.55
N LEU A 241 -44.04 -21.59 11.50
CA LEU A 241 -44.66 -22.63 10.67
C LEU A 241 -44.92 -23.90 11.46
N TYR A 242 -43.94 -24.36 12.24
CA TYR A 242 -44.05 -25.64 12.93
C TYR A 242 -44.90 -25.58 14.19
N SER A 243 -45.02 -24.41 14.82
CA SER A 243 -45.88 -24.21 15.97
C SER A 243 -47.38 -24.19 15.61
N LYS A 244 -47.75 -23.75 14.40
CA LYS A 244 -49.12 -23.86 13.85
C LYS A 244 -49.60 -25.31 13.70
N LYS A 245 -48.69 -26.30 13.58
CA LYS A 245 -49.04 -27.73 13.45
C LYS A 245 -49.31 -28.45 14.78
N VAL A 246 -48.84 -27.93 15.91
CA VAL A 246 -49.09 -28.53 17.24
C VAL A 246 -50.54 -28.30 17.69
N SER A 247 -51.18 -27.22 17.21
CA SER A 247 -52.53 -26.82 17.64
C SER A 247 -53.67 -27.68 17.06
N LYS A 248 -53.40 -28.70 16.23
CA LYS A 248 -54.46 -29.57 15.65
C LYS A 248 -54.52 -31.01 16.19
N LYS A 249 -53.67 -31.40 17.14
CA LYS A 249 -53.77 -32.72 17.80
C LYS A 249 -53.98 -32.52 19.30
N ARG A 250 -55.14 -32.92 19.82
CA ARG A 250 -55.38 -33.05 21.26
C ARG A 250 -54.39 -34.08 21.81
N THR A 251 -53.27 -33.60 22.33
CA THR A 251 -52.33 -34.37 23.13
C THR A 251 -51.97 -33.54 24.34
N CYS A 252 -51.96 -34.17 25.51
CA CYS A 252 -51.81 -33.56 26.84
C CYS A 252 -50.41 -32.97 27.12
N LEU A 253 -49.63 -32.65 26.09
CA LEU A 253 -48.32 -32.02 26.25
C LEU A 253 -48.47 -30.51 25.97
N SER A 254 -48.70 -29.73 27.02
CA SER A 254 -48.76 -28.28 26.92
C SER A 254 -47.36 -27.72 26.63
N LEU A 255 -47.03 -27.48 25.37
CA LEU A 255 -46.07 -26.42 25.05
C LEU A 255 -46.80 -25.09 25.29
N ASN A 256 -46.65 -24.57 26.50
CA ASN A 256 -47.20 -23.29 26.90
C ASN A 256 -46.48 -22.17 26.11
N HIS A 257 -47.29 -21.38 25.40
CA HIS A 257 -46.96 -20.19 24.61
C HIS A 257 -46.45 -20.44 23.18
N VAL A 258 -47.41 -20.53 22.26
CA VAL A 258 -47.21 -20.28 20.83
C VAL A 258 -47.96 -19.00 20.48
N GLY A 259 -47.32 -17.85 20.68
CA GLY A 259 -47.76 -16.57 20.12
C GLY A 259 -47.21 -16.38 18.70
N PRO A 260 -47.75 -15.44 17.91
CA PRO A 260 -47.18 -15.10 16.61
C PRO A 260 -45.77 -14.49 16.77
N TYR A 261 -44.78 -14.99 16.02
CA TYR A 261 -43.41 -14.47 16.05
C TYR A 261 -43.24 -13.13 15.32
N SER A 262 -44.30 -12.60 14.71
CA SER A 262 -44.30 -11.32 13.99
C SER A 262 -43.78 -10.15 14.82
N GLY A 263 -44.07 -10.09 16.12
CA GLY A 263 -43.53 -9.07 17.01
C GLY A 263 -42.02 -9.18 17.25
N HIS A 264 -41.50 -10.41 17.36
CA HIS A 264 -40.06 -10.67 17.51
C HIS A 264 -39.30 -10.30 16.24
N ILE A 265 -39.87 -10.63 15.09
CA ILE A 265 -39.35 -10.26 13.77
C ILE A 265 -39.26 -8.74 13.62
N LYS A 266 -40.34 -8.01 13.93
CA LYS A 266 -40.33 -6.53 13.84
C LYS A 266 -39.26 -5.93 14.74
N ARG A 267 -39.13 -6.45 15.98
CA ARG A 267 -38.06 -6.03 16.90
C ARG A 267 -36.67 -6.36 16.36
N LEU A 268 -36.47 -7.54 15.78
CA LEU A 268 -35.21 -7.93 15.17
C LEU A 268 -34.82 -6.97 14.04
N GLU A 269 -35.76 -6.61 13.16
CA GLU A 269 -35.54 -5.68 12.05
C GLU A 269 -35.17 -4.28 12.55
N GLN A 270 -35.88 -3.77 13.58
CA GLN A 270 -35.55 -2.49 14.23
C GLN A 270 -34.17 -2.52 14.89
N ASP A 271 -33.87 -3.57 15.64
CA ASP A 271 -32.60 -3.71 16.36
C ASP A 271 -31.40 -3.76 15.39
N VAL A 272 -31.52 -4.50 14.28
CA VAL A 272 -30.48 -4.57 13.24
C VAL A 272 -30.27 -3.22 12.57
N ALA A 273 -31.35 -2.51 12.21
CA ALA A 273 -31.28 -1.20 11.58
C ALA A 273 -30.55 -0.18 12.47
N LEU A 274 -30.89 -0.14 13.76
CA LEU A 274 -30.21 0.71 14.75
C LEU A 274 -28.73 0.35 14.91
N ARG A 275 -28.41 -0.96 14.95
CA ARG A 275 -27.02 -1.43 15.05
C ARG A 275 -26.20 -1.02 13.84
N ILE A 276 -26.67 -1.30 12.63
CA ILE A 276 -25.96 -0.96 11.38
C ILE A 276 -25.69 0.53 11.31
N ASN A 277 -26.69 1.38 11.61
CA ASN A 277 -26.53 2.82 11.55
C ASN A 277 -25.45 3.31 12.56
N LYS A 278 -25.50 2.82 13.80
CA LYS A 278 -24.50 3.15 14.82
C LYS A 278 -23.09 2.66 14.44
N THR A 279 -22.98 1.48 13.83
CA THR A 279 -21.70 0.92 13.36
C THR A 279 -21.13 1.78 12.24
N ILE A 280 -21.91 2.10 11.20
CA ILE A 280 -21.45 2.94 10.08
C ILE A 280 -21.04 4.33 10.60
N GLY A 281 -21.85 4.96 11.46
CA GLY A 281 -21.55 6.26 12.04
C GLY A 281 -20.24 6.27 12.84
N THR A 282 -20.03 5.27 13.70
CA THR A 282 -18.80 5.16 14.49
C THR A 282 -17.57 4.94 13.60
N PHE A 283 -17.68 4.06 12.60
CA PHE A 283 -16.58 3.78 11.66
C PHE A 283 -16.26 4.96 10.74
N LYS A 284 -17.27 5.74 10.34
CA LYS A 284 -17.08 6.98 9.57
C LYS A 284 -16.22 7.97 10.35
N VAL A 285 -16.53 8.19 11.62
CA VAL A 285 -15.72 9.05 12.52
C VAL A 285 -14.30 8.48 12.69
N ALA A 286 -14.16 7.16 12.85
CA ALA A 286 -12.84 6.54 12.97
C ALA A 286 -11.99 6.70 11.67
N MET A 287 -12.60 6.49 10.49
CA MET A 287 -11.95 6.62 9.19
C MET A 287 -11.53 8.05 8.85
N ALA A 288 -12.22 9.06 9.39
CA ALA A 288 -11.82 10.46 9.27
C ALA A 288 -10.53 10.79 10.06
N ASN A 289 -10.17 9.97 11.05
CA ASN A 289 -9.07 10.23 11.99
C ASN A 289 -7.85 9.31 11.78
N VAL A 290 -7.79 8.55 10.68
CA VAL A 290 -6.65 7.69 10.35
C VAL A 290 -6.12 8.00 8.95
N PRO A 291 -4.83 7.79 8.70
CA PRO A 291 -4.23 8.15 7.42
C PRO A 291 -4.68 7.20 6.29
N ARG A 292 -4.62 7.72 5.06
CA ARG A 292 -4.82 7.00 3.80
C ARG A 292 -3.52 6.64 3.10
N GLU A 293 -2.41 7.08 3.68
CA GLU A 293 -1.05 6.86 3.20
C GLU A 293 -0.70 5.36 3.24
N ILE A 294 -0.08 4.87 2.17
CA ILE A 294 0.57 3.56 2.10
C ILE A 294 1.99 3.73 1.55
N TRP A 295 2.93 3.02 2.17
CA TRP A 295 4.36 3.08 1.90
C TRP A 295 5.04 1.81 2.43
N GLU A 296 6.24 1.51 1.95
CA GLU A 296 6.96 0.27 2.29
C GLU A 296 8.05 0.52 3.35
N ASN A 297 8.13 -0.39 4.33
CA ASN A 297 9.21 -0.41 5.32
C ASN A 297 10.56 -0.82 4.70
N ASN A 298 11.63 -0.83 5.50
CA ASN A 298 12.89 -1.42 5.06
C ASN A 298 12.73 -2.94 4.87
N PRO A 299 13.17 -3.50 3.73
CA PRO A 299 13.13 -4.94 3.52
C PRO A 299 14.11 -5.65 4.47
N PRO A 300 13.93 -6.95 4.75
CA PRO A 300 14.87 -7.73 5.56
C PRO A 300 16.30 -7.67 5.03
N GLN A 301 16.46 -7.59 3.71
CA GLN A 301 17.73 -7.41 3.04
C GLN A 301 17.60 -6.45 1.86
N HIS A 302 18.53 -5.50 1.77
CA HIS A 302 18.65 -4.63 0.60
C HIS A 302 19.34 -5.37 -0.55
N VAL A 303 18.69 -5.39 -1.71
CA VAL A 303 19.17 -6.03 -2.94
C VAL A 303 19.06 -5.00 -4.07
N GLU A 304 20.19 -4.69 -4.70
CA GLU A 304 20.23 -3.70 -5.77
C GLU A 304 19.37 -4.14 -6.97
N ASP A 305 18.68 -3.18 -7.59
CA ASP A 305 17.73 -3.33 -8.68
C ASP A 305 16.48 -4.19 -8.36
N VAL A 306 16.31 -4.59 -7.10
CA VAL A 306 15.11 -5.29 -6.59
C VAL A 306 14.42 -4.47 -5.52
N THR A 307 15.13 -4.07 -4.46
CA THR A 307 14.57 -3.26 -3.37
C THR A 307 15.09 -1.83 -3.37
N PHE A 308 16.24 -1.58 -3.97
CA PHE A 308 16.75 -0.22 -4.16
C PHE A 308 17.57 -0.12 -5.44
N ALA A 309 17.79 1.10 -5.94
CA ALA A 309 18.74 1.39 -7.01
C ALA A 309 19.70 2.50 -6.60
N GLU A 310 20.99 2.29 -6.85
CA GLU A 310 22.02 3.32 -6.71
C GLU A 310 22.21 4.07 -8.04
N LEU A 311 22.49 5.37 -7.96
CA LEU A 311 22.92 6.19 -9.09
C LEU A 311 24.45 6.15 -9.20
N LYS A 312 24.98 5.31 -10.08
CA LYS A 312 26.41 5.04 -10.20
C LYS A 312 27.14 6.07 -11.08
N ASN A 313 28.38 6.39 -10.71
CA ASN A 313 29.27 7.32 -11.44
C ASN A 313 28.61 8.70 -11.68
N VAL A 314 27.99 9.28 -10.64
CA VAL A 314 27.34 10.60 -10.72
C VAL A 314 28.18 11.66 -10.03
N PHE A 315 28.16 11.67 -8.69
CA PHE A 315 29.03 12.49 -7.87
C PHE A 315 29.96 11.60 -7.07
N GLN A 316 31.25 11.89 -7.13
CA GLN A 316 32.25 11.20 -6.33
C GLN A 316 33.32 12.15 -5.87
N SER A 317 33.78 11.94 -4.66
CA SER A 317 35.00 12.53 -4.15
C SER A 317 36.20 12.09 -5.00
N TYR A 318 37.09 13.04 -5.30
CA TYR A 318 38.18 12.89 -6.26
C TYR A 318 39.45 13.60 -5.79
N VAL A 319 40.51 12.81 -5.61
CA VAL A 319 41.86 13.30 -5.32
C VAL A 319 42.55 13.73 -6.61
N ILE A 320 43.13 14.93 -6.61
CA ILE A 320 43.91 15.50 -7.71
C ILE A 320 45.04 16.37 -7.18
N ASN A 321 46.21 16.37 -7.81
CA ASN A 321 47.29 17.28 -7.45
C ASN A 321 47.12 18.65 -8.13
N GLU A 322 47.53 19.74 -7.47
CA GLU A 322 47.48 21.11 -8.01
C GLU A 322 48.12 21.23 -9.41
N ALA A 323 49.24 20.52 -9.64
CA ALA A 323 49.91 20.50 -10.93
C ALA A 323 49.02 19.96 -12.08
N ASP A 324 48.07 19.08 -11.78
CA ASP A 324 47.27 18.37 -12.78
C ASP A 324 45.99 19.12 -13.19
N PHE A 325 45.68 20.27 -12.57
CA PHE A 325 44.51 21.08 -12.95
C PHE A 325 44.66 21.79 -14.31
N LYS A 326 45.90 22.11 -14.72
CA LYS A 326 46.17 22.87 -15.95
C LYS A 326 47.16 22.13 -16.84
N LYS A 327 47.04 22.35 -18.16
CA LYS A 327 47.96 21.80 -19.16
C LYS A 327 49.42 22.24 -19.02
N GLU A 328 49.70 23.29 -18.25
CA GLU A 328 51.06 23.82 -18.07
C GLU A 328 51.74 23.24 -16.82
N GLY A 329 51.05 22.42 -16.02
CA GLY A 329 51.66 21.82 -14.84
C GLY A 329 51.96 22.82 -13.72
N SER A 330 51.07 23.79 -13.46
CA SER A 330 51.32 24.93 -12.54
C SER A 330 50.79 24.72 -11.12
N CYS A 331 51.57 25.14 -10.10
CA CYS A 331 51.22 25.09 -8.67
C CYS A 331 51.18 26.48 -8.02
N GLY A 332 50.83 27.52 -8.80
CA GLY A 332 50.74 28.89 -8.31
C GLY A 332 49.43 29.25 -7.61
N HIS A 333 48.52 28.28 -7.47
CA HIS A 333 47.19 28.44 -6.87
C HIS A 333 47.01 27.40 -5.77
N THR A 334 46.10 27.69 -4.84
CA THR A 334 45.70 26.75 -3.80
C THR A 334 44.48 25.94 -4.24
N CYS A 335 44.27 24.76 -3.66
CA CYS A 335 43.07 23.94 -3.90
C CYS A 335 41.74 24.73 -3.88
N LYS A 336 41.62 25.72 -2.98
CA LYS A 336 40.40 26.55 -2.80
C LYS A 336 40.11 27.48 -3.97
N ASP A 337 41.12 27.78 -4.80
CA ASP A 337 40.97 28.63 -5.98
C ASP A 337 40.19 27.90 -7.09
N PHE A 338 40.13 26.56 -7.05
CA PHE A 338 39.45 25.71 -8.02
C PHE A 338 37.99 25.41 -7.62
N LYS A 339 37.15 26.45 -7.58
CA LYS A 339 35.71 26.30 -7.33
C LYS A 339 34.96 25.56 -8.45
N LEU A 340 35.44 25.71 -9.68
CA LEU A 340 34.96 25.01 -10.88
C LEU A 340 36.15 24.80 -11.82
N ALA A 341 36.46 23.55 -12.14
CA ALA A 341 37.51 23.21 -13.09
C ALA A 341 37.07 22.06 -14.01
N LEU A 342 37.66 21.94 -15.20
CA LEU A 342 37.54 20.73 -16.00
C LEU A 342 38.50 19.68 -15.44
N ALA A 343 38.02 18.45 -15.29
CA ALA A 343 38.86 17.37 -14.80
C ALA A 343 39.96 17.01 -15.81
N GLY A 344 41.22 17.27 -15.45
CA GLY A 344 42.44 16.63 -15.98
C GLY A 344 42.62 16.64 -17.50
N LEU A 345 43.22 17.71 -18.03
CA LEU A 345 43.66 17.75 -19.43
C LEU A 345 44.94 16.90 -19.66
N ASP A 346 45.83 16.80 -18.66
CA ASP A 346 47.14 16.11 -18.72
C ASP A 346 47.57 15.58 -17.33
N CYS A 347 48.69 14.84 -17.24
CA CYS A 347 49.17 14.21 -16.00
C CYS A 347 50.65 14.55 -15.78
N TYR A 348 50.89 15.56 -14.95
CA TYR A 348 52.19 16.17 -14.69
C TYR A 348 52.85 15.71 -13.40
N TYR A 349 52.05 15.33 -12.40
CA TYR A 349 52.56 14.86 -11.13
C TYR A 349 53.44 13.61 -11.29
N ASP A 350 54.66 13.68 -10.76
CA ASP A 350 55.78 12.75 -11.00
C ASP A 350 55.51 11.33 -10.49
N LYS A 351 54.70 11.18 -9.43
CA LYS A 351 54.23 9.87 -8.93
C LYS A 351 53.23 9.18 -9.88
N GLN A 352 52.84 9.83 -10.97
CA GLN A 352 51.91 9.34 -12.00
C GLN A 352 50.56 8.87 -11.40
N PHE A 353 50.14 9.46 -10.28
CA PHE A 353 48.89 9.11 -9.61
C PHE A 353 47.70 9.20 -10.59
N CYS A 354 47.62 10.28 -11.37
CA CYS A 354 46.64 10.49 -12.43
C CYS A 354 46.68 9.47 -13.60
N LYS A 355 47.75 8.66 -13.75
CA LYS A 355 47.78 7.54 -14.71
C LYS A 355 47.22 6.25 -14.13
N LYS A 356 47.29 6.08 -12.81
CA LYS A 356 46.80 4.90 -12.08
C LYS A 356 45.36 5.06 -11.64
N HIS A 357 44.99 6.25 -11.19
CA HIS A 357 43.67 6.65 -10.74
C HIS A 357 42.72 6.81 -11.95
N GLN A 358 41.50 6.27 -11.85
CA GLN A 358 40.45 6.51 -12.83
C GLN A 358 40.20 8.02 -12.94
N ARG A 359 40.17 8.58 -14.15
CA ARG A 359 39.96 10.02 -14.34
C ARG A 359 38.50 10.41 -14.06
N CYS A 360 38.31 11.60 -13.51
CA CYS A 360 37.00 12.26 -13.51
C CYS A 360 36.65 12.68 -14.94
N SER A 361 35.47 12.31 -15.44
CA SER A 361 35.04 12.62 -16.81
C SER A 361 33.96 13.69 -16.81
N GLY A 362 34.33 14.92 -16.42
CA GLY A 362 33.42 16.06 -16.34
C GLY A 362 34.05 17.25 -15.62
N THR A 363 33.36 17.79 -14.63
CA THR A 363 33.80 18.98 -13.89
C THR A 363 34.16 18.66 -12.43
N LEU A 364 35.16 19.35 -11.92
CA LEU A 364 35.54 19.35 -10.52
C LEU A 364 34.93 20.58 -9.83
N HIS A 365 34.40 20.36 -8.64
CA HIS A 365 33.74 21.36 -7.82
C HIS A 365 34.27 21.35 -6.40
N ASP A 366 34.18 22.51 -5.74
CA ASP A 366 34.38 22.67 -4.30
C ASP A 366 35.68 22.02 -3.78
N CYS A 367 36.76 22.19 -4.53
CA CYS A 367 38.07 21.64 -4.20
C CYS A 367 38.63 22.29 -2.94
N VAL A 368 39.14 21.46 -2.02
CA VAL A 368 39.74 21.91 -0.77
C VAL A 368 41.02 21.15 -0.47
N HIS A 369 41.95 21.85 0.17
CA HIS A 369 43.04 21.20 0.88
C HIS A 369 42.46 20.63 2.17
N GLN A 370 42.13 19.34 2.14
CA GLN A 370 41.39 18.70 3.24
C GLN A 370 42.30 18.27 4.39
N PHE A 371 43.60 18.07 4.12
CA PHE A 371 44.53 17.39 5.02
C PHE A 371 45.91 18.04 4.98
N ASP A 372 46.47 18.39 6.15
CA ASP A 372 47.82 18.95 6.27
C ASP A 372 48.91 17.87 6.46
N GLU A 373 48.52 16.59 6.44
CA GLU A 373 49.37 15.43 6.69
C GLU A 373 49.54 14.54 5.44
N GLU A 374 50.50 13.61 5.48
CA GLU A 374 50.75 12.64 4.41
C GLU A 374 49.52 11.77 4.15
N MET A 375 49.18 11.60 2.87
CA MET A 375 48.00 10.85 2.43
C MET A 375 48.41 9.57 1.69
N PHE A 376 47.91 8.42 2.11
CA PHE A 376 48.07 7.14 1.42
C PHE A 376 46.76 6.71 0.78
N VAL A 377 46.71 6.73 -0.55
CA VAL A 377 45.51 6.38 -1.31
C VAL A 377 45.57 4.93 -1.76
N CYS A 378 44.59 4.14 -1.32
CA CYS A 378 44.36 2.82 -1.85
C CYS A 378 43.32 2.86 -2.97
N LEU A 379 43.76 2.66 -4.21
CA LEU A 379 42.88 2.63 -5.37
C LEU A 379 42.12 1.30 -5.46
N GLU A 380 40.87 1.39 -5.92
CA GLU A 380 40.06 0.23 -6.28
C GLU A 380 40.41 -0.29 -7.69
N GLU A 381 39.95 -1.50 -8.02
CA GLU A 381 40.11 -2.07 -9.36
C GLU A 381 39.48 -1.22 -10.49
N LYS A 382 40.13 -1.21 -11.67
CA LYS A 382 39.74 -0.36 -12.82
C LYS A 382 38.31 -0.55 -13.35
N ASN A 383 37.68 -1.69 -13.08
CA ASN A 383 36.31 -1.98 -13.54
C ASN A 383 35.25 -1.72 -12.46
N SER A 384 35.65 -1.26 -11.28
CA SER A 384 34.74 -0.92 -10.20
C SER A 384 33.98 0.38 -10.49
N THR A 385 32.84 0.56 -9.84
CA THR A 385 32.12 1.84 -9.74
C THR A 385 32.73 2.76 -8.68
N ARG A 386 33.63 2.23 -7.85
CA ARG A 386 34.33 2.94 -6.78
C ARG A 386 35.75 3.28 -7.22
N ARG A 387 36.30 4.37 -6.68
CA ARG A 387 37.65 4.88 -6.98
C ARG A 387 38.70 4.43 -5.97
N TYR A 388 38.27 4.28 -4.71
CA TYR A 388 39.10 4.02 -3.55
C TYR A 388 38.53 2.86 -2.74
N GLN A 389 39.43 2.05 -2.20
CA GLN A 389 39.06 1.19 -1.07
C GLN A 389 39.06 1.97 0.23
N TYR A 390 40.13 2.72 0.46
CA TYR A 390 40.30 3.63 1.58
C TYR A 390 41.34 4.72 1.24
N ILE A 391 41.37 5.77 2.06
CA ILE A 391 42.42 6.78 2.08
C ILE A 391 42.88 6.92 3.53
N ASP A 392 44.17 6.75 3.79
CA ASP A 392 44.75 7.03 5.12
C ASP A 392 45.38 8.41 5.11
N VAL A 393 45.11 9.20 6.14
CA VAL A 393 45.71 10.52 6.37
C VAL A 393 46.25 10.53 7.78
N GLY A 394 47.58 10.56 7.90
CA GLY A 394 48.25 10.36 9.19
C GLY A 394 47.79 9.07 9.88
N TYR A 395 47.14 9.20 11.04
CA TYR A 395 46.59 8.07 11.81
C TYR A 395 45.11 7.76 11.51
N GLN A 396 44.42 8.58 10.72
CA GLN A 396 42.99 8.42 10.43
C GLN A 396 42.78 7.70 9.10
N ARG A 397 41.95 6.65 9.12
CA ARG A 397 41.47 5.98 7.90
C ARG A 397 40.12 6.55 7.48
N TYR A 398 39.96 6.81 6.20
CA TYR A 398 38.73 7.19 5.52
C TYR A 398 38.27 6.03 4.62
N GLY A 399 36.99 5.68 4.67
CA GLY A 399 36.43 4.54 3.94
C GLY A 399 36.29 3.28 4.80
N LEU A 400 36.42 2.11 4.20
CA LEU A 400 36.18 0.84 4.90
C LEU A 400 37.40 0.46 5.74
N GLU A 401 37.25 0.43 7.08
CA GLU A 401 38.34 0.19 8.03
C GLU A 401 39.04 -1.18 7.83
N ASP A 402 38.26 -2.22 7.55
CA ASP A 402 38.71 -3.62 7.51
C ASP A 402 39.28 -4.10 6.16
N LYS A 403 39.35 -3.23 5.15
CA LYS A 403 39.84 -3.64 3.82
C LYS A 403 41.35 -3.47 3.68
N SER A 404 42.03 -4.54 3.25
CA SER A 404 43.42 -4.49 2.82
C SER A 404 43.53 -3.96 1.39
N CYS A 405 44.60 -3.24 1.07
CA CYS A 405 44.74 -2.66 -0.25
C CYS A 405 45.10 -3.74 -1.30
N PRO A 406 44.30 -3.94 -2.36
CA PRO A 406 44.61 -4.90 -3.42
C PRO A 406 45.82 -4.46 -4.24
N SER A 407 45.98 -3.15 -4.36
CA SER A 407 47.16 -2.50 -4.94
C SER A 407 48.12 -2.05 -3.84
N LYS A 408 49.36 -1.70 -4.16
CA LYS A 408 50.21 -0.99 -3.20
C LYS A 408 49.63 0.42 -3.02
N ALA A 409 49.30 0.80 -1.79
CA ALA A 409 48.85 2.16 -1.47
C ALA A 409 49.84 3.19 -2.01
N ILE A 410 49.31 4.26 -2.61
CA ILE A 410 50.09 5.31 -3.25
C ILE A 410 50.21 6.46 -2.25
N GLU A 411 51.44 6.76 -1.87
CA GLU A 411 51.77 7.90 -1.02
C GLU A 411 51.72 9.18 -1.83
N LEU A 412 50.84 10.09 -1.42
CA LEU A 412 50.70 11.44 -1.95
C LEU A 412 51.26 12.40 -0.90
N ASP A 413 52.37 13.04 -1.25
CA ASP A 413 53.06 14.01 -0.43
C ASP A 413 53.00 15.38 -1.10
N ARG A 414 53.30 16.40 -0.30
CA ARG A 414 53.52 17.74 -0.81
C ARG A 414 54.83 17.76 -1.60
N HIS A 415 54.74 17.97 -2.91
CA HIS A 415 55.90 17.92 -3.80
C HIS A 415 56.38 19.32 -4.17
N TYR A 416 57.69 19.57 -4.06
CA TYR A 416 58.28 20.81 -4.56
C TYR A 416 58.51 20.73 -6.07
N SER A 417 57.71 21.48 -6.85
CA SER A 417 57.95 21.61 -8.28
C SER A 417 59.04 22.66 -8.53
N ALA A 418 60.21 22.19 -8.95
CA ALA A 418 61.31 23.05 -9.37
C ALA A 418 60.94 23.94 -10.57
N HIS A 419 59.98 23.51 -11.40
CA HIS A 419 59.48 24.29 -12.55
C HIS A 419 58.64 25.49 -12.09
N ASN A 420 57.81 25.30 -11.06
CA ASN A 420 56.92 26.35 -10.55
C ASN A 420 57.52 27.15 -9.39
N MET A 421 58.70 26.75 -8.90
CA MET A 421 59.33 27.27 -7.68
C MET A 421 58.38 27.28 -6.46
N ALA A 422 57.45 26.31 -6.42
CA ALA A 422 56.36 26.23 -5.45
C ALA A 422 56.07 24.78 -5.08
N TYR A 423 55.46 24.57 -3.91
CA TYR A 423 54.96 23.27 -3.51
C TYR A 423 53.57 23.04 -4.11
N CYS A 424 53.32 21.82 -4.55
CA CYS A 424 52.04 21.39 -5.10
C CYS A 424 51.33 20.50 -4.09
N ASP A 425 50.14 20.92 -3.70
CA ASP A 425 49.32 20.21 -2.73
C ASP A 425 48.37 19.20 -3.41
N SER A 426 47.97 18.17 -2.66
CA SER A 426 46.95 17.22 -3.11
C SER A 426 45.57 17.70 -2.65
N CYS A 427 44.71 17.99 -3.60
CA CYS A 427 43.37 18.50 -3.37
C CYS A 427 42.34 17.38 -3.34
N MET A 428 41.35 17.54 -2.46
CA MET A 428 40.13 16.75 -2.48
C MET A 428 39.03 17.58 -3.13
N CYS A 429 38.43 17.07 -4.21
CA CYS A 429 37.39 17.74 -4.97
C CYS A 429 36.14 16.86 -5.08
N LEU A 430 35.01 17.47 -5.42
CA LEU A 430 33.86 16.72 -5.93
C LEU A 430 33.95 16.62 -7.45
N CYS A 431 33.97 15.40 -7.96
CA CYS A 431 33.84 15.09 -9.38
C CYS A 431 32.37 14.92 -9.76
N ASP A 432 31.91 15.73 -10.72
CA ASP A 432 30.68 15.51 -11.47
C ASP A 432 31.03 14.77 -12.77
N ASP A 433 30.81 13.46 -12.81
CA ASP A 433 31.20 12.55 -13.91
C ASP A 433 30.26 12.64 -15.14
N ASP A 434 29.87 13.85 -15.54
CA ASP A 434 28.75 14.09 -16.44
C ASP A 434 28.98 13.68 -17.90
N ALA A 435 30.23 13.48 -18.30
CA ALA A 435 30.66 12.95 -19.58
C ALA A 435 31.08 11.48 -19.51
N HIS A 436 31.02 10.83 -18.34
CA HIS A 436 31.38 9.42 -18.22
C HIS A 436 30.33 8.52 -18.93
N PRO A 437 30.73 7.60 -19.83
CA PRO A 437 29.78 6.83 -20.64
C PRO A 437 28.92 5.85 -19.83
N LYS A 438 29.33 5.49 -18.60
CA LYS A 438 28.61 4.57 -17.70
C LYS A 438 27.85 5.30 -16.56
N THR A 439 27.62 6.60 -16.67
CA THR A 439 26.90 7.35 -15.64
C THR A 439 25.41 6.99 -15.63
N GLU A 440 24.83 6.84 -14.43
CA GLU A 440 23.42 6.48 -14.20
C GLU A 440 22.70 7.63 -13.49
N ARG A 441 22.52 8.74 -14.19
CA ARG A 441 22.09 10.04 -13.60
C ARG A 441 20.76 10.57 -14.12
N TYR A 442 19.97 9.72 -14.76
CA TYR A 442 18.81 10.14 -15.54
C TYR A 442 17.50 9.73 -14.86
N PHE A 443 16.53 10.63 -14.89
CA PHE A 443 15.14 10.34 -14.55
C PHE A 443 14.28 10.55 -15.81
N SER A 444 13.41 9.59 -16.11
CA SER A 444 12.49 9.72 -17.24
C SER A 444 11.38 10.73 -16.91
N LEU A 445 11.12 11.63 -17.83
CA LEU A 445 10.00 12.58 -17.78
C LEU A 445 8.74 12.04 -18.48
N ILE A 446 8.80 10.80 -18.99
CA ILE A 446 7.68 10.11 -19.60
C ILE A 446 6.76 9.61 -18.49
N SER A 447 5.52 10.07 -18.54
CA SER A 447 4.50 9.66 -17.57
C SER A 447 3.94 8.28 -17.91
N SER A 448 3.71 7.47 -16.88
CA SER A 448 3.01 6.20 -16.97
C SER A 448 1.53 6.43 -16.66
N ILE A 449 0.65 6.07 -17.59
CA ILE A 449 -0.79 6.35 -17.52
C ILE A 449 -1.54 5.04 -17.81
N ALA A 450 -2.56 4.75 -16.99
CA ALA A 450 -3.42 3.59 -17.12
C ALA A 450 -4.33 3.67 -18.36
N ALA A 451 -4.92 2.55 -18.75
CA ALA A 451 -5.91 2.50 -19.84
C ALA A 451 -7.26 3.13 -19.42
N VAL A 452 -7.30 4.46 -19.23
CA VAL A 452 -8.47 5.21 -18.73
C VAL A 452 -9.72 4.96 -19.56
N LYS A 453 -9.58 4.89 -20.90
CA LYS A 453 -10.68 4.63 -21.83
C LYS A 453 -11.31 3.24 -21.65
N GLU A 454 -10.55 2.30 -21.08
CA GLU A 454 -10.97 0.94 -20.78
C GLU A 454 -11.39 0.78 -19.31
N ASN A 455 -11.57 1.90 -18.60
CA ASN A 455 -11.96 1.99 -17.20
C ASN A 455 -10.89 1.46 -16.21
N TYR A 456 -9.61 1.62 -16.53
CA TYR A 456 -8.51 1.26 -15.64
C TYR A 456 -8.06 2.43 -14.76
N VAL A 457 -7.78 2.12 -13.49
CA VAL A 457 -7.27 3.07 -12.48
C VAL A 457 -5.89 2.64 -12.00
N LEU A 458 -5.14 3.57 -11.40
CA LEU A 458 -3.89 3.25 -10.71
C LEU A 458 -4.18 2.53 -9.38
N THR A 459 -3.53 1.39 -9.18
CA THR A 459 -3.66 0.54 -7.98
C THR A 459 -2.35 0.39 -7.20
N GLY A 460 -1.24 0.81 -7.81
CA GLY A 460 0.09 0.70 -7.22
C GLY A 460 1.15 1.44 -8.04
N ALA A 461 2.33 1.63 -7.47
CA ALA A 461 3.44 2.34 -8.11
C ALA A 461 4.79 1.92 -7.56
N ARG A 462 5.85 2.11 -8.36
CA ARG A 462 7.24 1.90 -7.96
C ARG A 462 8.20 2.72 -8.83
N LEU A 463 9.41 2.93 -8.33
CA LEU A 463 10.52 3.45 -9.12
C LEU A 463 11.37 2.27 -9.62
N VAL A 464 11.73 2.27 -10.90
CA VAL A 464 12.54 1.20 -11.49
C VAL A 464 13.67 1.79 -12.30
N LYS A 465 14.89 1.32 -12.06
CA LYS A 465 16.03 1.61 -12.93
C LYS A 465 15.99 0.69 -14.16
N ARG A 466 15.88 1.26 -15.36
CA ARG A 466 16.05 0.55 -16.64
C ARG A 466 16.93 1.37 -17.56
N GLU A 467 17.86 0.71 -18.23
CA GLU A 467 18.79 1.36 -19.17
C GLU A 467 19.51 2.60 -18.58
N ARG A 468 19.84 2.55 -17.27
CA ARG A 468 20.49 3.63 -16.50
C ARG A 468 19.63 4.87 -16.25
N THR A 469 18.32 4.75 -16.45
CA THR A 469 17.32 5.78 -16.19
C THR A 469 16.33 5.30 -15.14
N ILE A 470 15.95 6.17 -14.21
CA ILE A 470 14.88 5.91 -13.23
C ILE A 470 13.54 6.24 -13.89
N HIS A 471 12.63 5.27 -13.87
CA HIS A 471 11.27 5.42 -14.39
C HIS A 471 10.24 5.26 -13.27
N VAL A 472 9.17 6.03 -13.36
CA VAL A 472 7.93 5.72 -12.62
C VAL A 472 7.22 4.61 -13.37
N GLN A 473 6.93 3.51 -12.67
CA GLN A 473 6.09 2.43 -13.20
C GLN A 473 4.85 2.30 -12.32
N ILE A 474 3.67 2.27 -12.95
CA ILE A 474 2.40 2.11 -12.24
C ILE A 474 1.83 0.71 -12.47
N GLN A 475 1.06 0.25 -11.49
CA GLN A 475 0.18 -0.89 -11.59
C GLN A 475 -1.24 -0.38 -11.87
N GLN A 476 -1.93 -1.02 -12.80
CA GLN A 476 -3.30 -0.69 -13.17
C GLN A 476 -4.24 -1.86 -12.87
N GLY A 477 -5.52 -1.56 -12.66
CA GLY A 477 -6.59 -2.55 -12.58
C GLY A 477 -7.93 -1.95 -13.01
N GLN A 478 -8.82 -2.79 -13.54
CA GLN A 478 -10.13 -2.34 -14.01
C GLN A 478 -11.02 -1.96 -12.82
N LEU A 479 -11.58 -0.76 -12.87
CA LEU A 479 -12.50 -0.23 -11.87
C LEU A 479 -13.86 -0.92 -11.97
N LEU A 480 -14.43 -1.21 -10.80
CA LEU A 480 -15.74 -1.82 -10.60
C LEU A 480 -16.59 -0.91 -9.68
N PRO A 481 -17.92 -1.15 -9.61
CA PRO A 481 -18.81 -0.41 -8.72
C PRO A 481 -18.28 -0.32 -7.28
N TYR A 482 -18.57 0.81 -6.61
CA TYR A 482 -18.19 1.11 -5.23
C TYR A 482 -16.67 1.14 -4.99
N GLY A 483 -15.91 1.58 -5.99
CA GLY A 483 -14.46 1.71 -5.89
C GLY A 483 -13.73 0.36 -5.78
N HIS A 484 -14.38 -0.74 -6.16
CA HIS A 484 -13.74 -2.04 -6.22
C HIS A 484 -12.82 -2.12 -7.44
N VAL A 485 -11.84 -3.02 -7.39
CA VAL A 485 -10.93 -3.29 -8.50
C VAL A 485 -11.03 -4.77 -8.86
N ASN A 486 -11.03 -5.06 -10.16
CA ASN A 486 -10.98 -6.43 -10.64
C ASN A 486 -9.56 -7.00 -10.51
N GLU A 487 -9.33 -7.79 -9.47
CA GLU A 487 -8.04 -8.43 -9.16
C GLU A 487 -7.44 -9.23 -10.33
N SER A 488 -8.29 -9.82 -11.20
CA SER A 488 -7.81 -10.60 -12.35
C SER A 488 -7.20 -9.74 -13.47
N THR A 489 -7.43 -8.43 -13.44
CA THR A 489 -6.93 -7.46 -14.43
C THR A 489 -5.75 -6.64 -13.90
N VAL A 490 -5.31 -6.90 -12.67
CA VAL A 490 -4.23 -6.15 -12.03
C VAL A 490 -2.90 -6.50 -12.68
N GLU A 491 -2.26 -5.51 -13.29
CA GLU A 491 -0.99 -5.69 -14.00
C GLU A 491 -0.12 -4.43 -13.99
N TRP A 492 1.18 -4.61 -14.18
CA TRP A 492 2.12 -3.49 -14.30
C TRP A 492 2.12 -2.93 -15.72
N VAL A 493 1.94 -1.62 -15.85
CA VAL A 493 2.04 -0.94 -17.14
C VAL A 493 3.49 -1.07 -17.66
N PRO A 494 3.70 -1.53 -18.91
CA PRO A 494 5.04 -1.66 -19.47
C PRO A 494 5.76 -0.31 -19.56
N ILE A 495 7.05 -0.31 -19.22
CA ILE A 495 7.92 0.85 -19.41
C ILE A 495 8.22 0.97 -20.91
N LYS A 496 7.92 2.13 -21.50
CA LYS A 496 8.33 2.46 -22.86
C LYS A 496 9.85 2.69 -22.85
N ALA A 497 10.62 1.70 -23.30
CA ALA A 497 12.08 1.70 -23.19
C ALA A 497 12.78 2.75 -24.07
N ASP A 498 12.09 3.29 -25.08
CA ASP A 498 12.76 3.81 -26.27
C ASP A 498 13.05 5.31 -26.28
N VAL A 499 13.45 5.91 -25.15
CA VAL A 499 13.71 7.36 -25.13
C VAL A 499 14.96 7.76 -24.36
N LEU A 500 16.07 7.71 -25.08
CA LEU A 500 17.21 8.61 -24.86
C LEU A 500 17.12 9.83 -25.79
N ALA A 501 15.91 10.30 -26.12
CA ALA A 501 15.76 11.66 -26.63
C ALA A 501 16.10 12.63 -25.49
N LYS A 502 16.99 13.59 -25.76
CA LYS A 502 17.56 14.50 -24.74
C LYS A 502 16.51 15.31 -23.98
N ASP A 503 15.32 15.50 -24.54
CA ASP A 503 14.27 16.36 -23.98
C ASP A 503 13.28 15.61 -23.08
N GLU A 504 13.33 14.28 -23.01
CA GLU A 504 12.43 13.46 -22.19
C GLU A 504 13.10 12.89 -20.93
N VAL A 505 14.29 13.40 -20.58
CA VAL A 505 15.03 12.98 -19.39
C VAL A 505 15.52 14.18 -18.57
N TYR A 506 15.45 14.04 -17.26
CA TYR A 506 16.11 14.92 -16.31
C TYR A 506 17.51 14.38 -15.99
N LYS A 507 18.55 15.15 -16.33
CA LYS A 507 19.96 14.81 -16.07
C LYS A 507 20.43 15.45 -14.75
N ILE A 508 20.90 14.64 -13.81
CA ILE A 508 21.49 15.15 -12.58
C ILE A 508 22.86 15.78 -12.84
N LYS A 509 23.06 17.00 -12.33
CA LYS A 509 24.33 17.76 -12.36
C LYS A 509 24.54 18.49 -11.04
N TRP A 510 25.78 18.70 -10.65
CA TRP A 510 26.12 19.37 -9.38
C TRP A 510 25.56 20.80 -9.33
N LEU A 511 25.71 21.52 -10.43
CA LEU A 511 25.18 22.87 -10.61
C LEU A 511 23.85 22.82 -11.37
N GLY A 512 22.82 23.40 -10.77
CA GLY A 512 21.55 23.69 -11.42
C GLY A 512 20.57 22.51 -11.55
N SER A 513 20.96 21.23 -11.41
CA SER A 513 20.01 20.12 -11.57
C SER A 513 20.29 18.91 -10.68
N ARG A 514 20.18 19.07 -9.35
CA ARG A 514 20.31 17.96 -8.38
C ARG A 514 19.22 17.96 -7.31
N THR A 515 18.23 18.82 -7.45
CA THR A 515 17.17 19.01 -6.46
C THR A 515 15.96 18.16 -6.83
N VAL A 516 15.37 17.50 -5.83
CA VAL A 516 14.08 16.81 -5.93
C VAL A 516 13.15 17.39 -4.87
N PHE A 517 11.96 17.79 -5.27
CA PHE A 517 10.91 18.19 -4.34
C PHE A 517 10.19 16.98 -3.76
N LEU A 518 9.93 17.03 -2.46
CA LEU A 518 9.30 15.99 -1.66
C LEU A 518 7.89 16.47 -1.29
N ASP A 519 6.95 16.19 -2.17
CA ASP A 519 5.58 16.67 -2.08
C ASP A 519 4.56 15.53 -2.16
N ASP A 520 3.45 15.76 -1.47
CA ASP A 520 2.24 14.96 -1.51
C ASP A 520 1.22 15.62 -2.44
N ILE A 521 0.73 14.86 -3.41
CA ILE A 521 -0.26 15.30 -4.39
C ILE A 521 -1.55 14.54 -4.10
N GLU A 522 -2.57 15.26 -3.61
CA GLU A 522 -3.93 14.75 -3.53
C GLU A 522 -4.76 15.29 -4.69
N VAL A 523 -5.52 14.40 -5.33
CA VAL A 523 -6.42 14.78 -6.43
C VAL A 523 -7.73 15.33 -5.88
N PRO A 524 -8.46 16.16 -6.64
CA PRO A 524 -9.75 16.69 -6.20
C PRO A 524 -10.75 15.60 -5.78
N ARG A 525 -11.72 15.98 -4.96
CA ARG A 525 -12.80 15.07 -4.56
C ARG A 525 -13.50 14.49 -5.78
N ASN A 526 -13.86 13.21 -5.71
CA ASN A 526 -14.44 12.41 -6.79
C ASN A 526 -13.51 12.12 -7.96
N ASN A 527 -12.22 12.48 -7.88
CA ASN A 527 -11.22 12.01 -8.83
C ASN A 527 -10.42 10.85 -8.24
N VAL A 528 -9.84 10.06 -9.15
CA VAL A 528 -8.85 9.02 -8.83
C VAL A 528 -7.61 9.23 -9.67
N VAL A 529 -6.48 8.78 -9.15
CA VAL A 529 -5.21 8.78 -9.88
C VAL A 529 -5.26 7.69 -10.95
N VAL A 530 -4.88 8.08 -12.16
CA VAL A 530 -4.78 7.21 -13.34
C VAL A 530 -3.37 7.20 -13.93
N GLY A 531 -2.47 8.06 -13.47
CA GLY A 531 -1.09 8.07 -13.94
C GLY A 531 -0.16 8.84 -13.03
N LEU A 532 1.13 8.56 -13.15
CA LEU A 532 2.21 9.23 -12.44
C LEU A 532 3.39 9.47 -13.37
N GLY A 533 4.17 10.52 -13.10
CA GLY A 533 5.38 10.80 -13.85
C GLY A 533 6.22 11.87 -13.15
N PHE A 534 7.30 12.28 -13.81
CA PHE A 534 8.11 13.39 -13.37
C PHE A 534 8.05 14.56 -14.35
N LYS A 535 8.16 15.77 -13.82
CA LYS A 535 8.45 17.00 -14.57
C LYS A 535 9.70 17.65 -13.98
N ALA A 536 10.38 18.45 -14.78
CA ALA A 536 11.54 19.21 -14.37
C ALA A 536 11.36 20.69 -14.68
N PRO A 537 10.46 21.41 -13.97
CA PRO A 537 10.36 22.86 -14.11
C PRO A 537 11.71 23.52 -13.83
N GLU A 538 11.99 24.60 -14.57
CA GLU A 538 13.19 25.41 -14.44
C GLU A 538 12.84 26.79 -13.91
N GLN A 539 13.50 27.20 -12.83
CA GLN A 539 13.33 28.50 -12.20
C GLN A 539 14.70 29.03 -11.77
N ASN A 540 15.04 30.27 -12.12
CA ASN A 540 16.33 30.88 -11.80
C ASN A 540 17.55 30.02 -12.21
N ASN A 541 17.50 29.37 -13.38
CA ASN A 541 18.50 28.41 -13.89
C ASN A 541 18.70 27.16 -13.02
N ILE A 542 17.74 26.85 -12.14
CA ILE A 542 17.71 25.62 -11.35
C ILE A 542 16.54 24.78 -11.85
N LYS A 543 16.86 23.59 -12.36
CA LYS A 543 15.89 22.55 -12.69
C LYS A 543 15.63 21.71 -11.45
N VAL A 544 14.35 21.53 -11.15
CA VAL A 544 13.90 20.81 -9.98
C VAL A 544 13.04 19.64 -10.43
N LEU A 545 13.38 18.43 -10.01
CA LEU A 545 12.56 17.26 -10.29
C LEU A 545 11.31 17.26 -9.38
N ARG A 546 10.13 17.18 -9.98
CA ARG A 546 8.84 17.13 -9.27
C ARG A 546 8.02 15.93 -9.73
N LEU A 547 7.38 15.24 -8.79
CA LEU A 547 6.35 14.26 -9.09
C LEU A 547 5.13 14.98 -9.67
N VAL A 548 4.47 14.36 -10.64
CA VAL A 548 3.15 14.79 -11.14
C VAL A 548 2.19 13.60 -11.15
N ALA A 549 0.93 13.87 -10.84
CA ALA A 549 -0.14 12.90 -10.88
C ALA A 549 -1.15 13.26 -11.98
N TYR A 550 -1.68 12.25 -12.66
CA TYR A 550 -2.79 12.40 -13.58
C TYR A 550 -4.02 11.83 -12.93
N SER A 551 -5.12 12.59 -12.96
CA SER A 551 -6.37 12.22 -12.32
C SER A 551 -7.52 12.16 -13.33
N ALA A 552 -8.51 11.32 -13.07
CA ALA A 552 -9.75 11.27 -13.83
C ALA A 552 -10.94 11.30 -12.86
N PRO A 553 -12.00 12.06 -13.16
CA PRO A 553 -13.26 11.99 -12.41
C PRO A 553 -13.86 10.59 -12.46
N MET A 554 -14.33 10.11 -11.31
CA MET A 554 -14.89 8.80 -11.08
C MET A 554 -16.31 8.91 -10.50
N ASN A 555 -17.25 8.17 -11.08
CA ASN A 555 -18.51 7.86 -10.42
C ASN A 555 -18.30 6.67 -9.48
N TYR A 556 -18.25 6.92 -8.17
CA TYR A 556 -17.98 5.89 -7.17
C TYR A 556 -19.01 4.75 -7.19
N SER A 557 -20.31 5.07 -7.23
CA SER A 557 -21.38 4.05 -7.20
C SER A 557 -21.39 3.20 -8.46
N ALA A 558 -21.22 3.81 -9.64
CA ALA A 558 -21.21 3.08 -10.91
C ALA A 558 -19.87 2.38 -11.18
N GLY A 559 -18.77 2.86 -10.59
CA GLY A 559 -17.43 2.35 -10.87
C GLY A 559 -16.94 2.70 -12.27
N VAL A 560 -17.26 3.90 -12.76
CA VAL A 560 -16.95 4.33 -14.13
C VAL A 560 -16.17 5.64 -14.11
N LEU A 561 -15.09 5.69 -14.89
CA LEU A 561 -14.30 6.89 -15.15
C LEU A 561 -14.88 7.72 -16.28
N THR A 562 -14.72 9.04 -16.18
CA THR A 562 -14.81 9.91 -17.35
C THR A 562 -13.53 9.78 -18.18
N SER A 563 -13.61 10.00 -19.50
CA SER A 563 -12.44 9.93 -20.38
C SER A 563 -11.49 11.13 -20.25
N GLU A 564 -11.83 12.12 -19.43
CA GLU A 564 -11.06 13.33 -19.24
C GLU A 564 -9.97 13.10 -18.17
N THR A 565 -8.74 13.48 -18.51
CA THR A 565 -7.58 13.35 -17.63
C THR A 565 -7.00 14.72 -17.32
N TYR A 566 -6.76 14.99 -16.05
CA TYR A 566 -6.25 16.25 -15.53
C TYR A 566 -4.89 16.02 -14.88
N GLU A 567 -3.89 16.81 -15.25
CA GLU A 567 -2.59 16.84 -14.56
C GLU A 567 -2.74 17.61 -13.24
N SER A 568 -2.13 17.09 -12.18
CA SER A 568 -2.11 17.68 -10.84
C SER A 568 -0.68 17.64 -10.30
N HIS A 569 -0.26 18.76 -9.72
CA HIS A 569 1.07 18.94 -9.12
C HIS A 569 0.93 19.79 -7.84
N SER A 570 1.91 19.67 -6.94
CA SER A 570 1.99 20.56 -5.79
C SER A 570 2.16 22.02 -6.25
N SER A 571 1.32 22.91 -5.69
CA SER A 571 1.36 24.34 -5.98
C SER A 571 2.36 25.11 -5.12
N GLU A 572 2.91 24.50 -4.07
CA GLU A 572 3.74 25.19 -3.08
C GLU A 572 5.23 25.00 -3.36
N GLU A 573 5.97 26.12 -3.37
CA GLU A 573 7.44 26.08 -3.39
C GLU A 573 7.96 25.89 -1.96
N SER A 574 8.73 24.83 -1.73
CA SER A 574 9.38 24.57 -0.45
C SER A 574 10.73 25.28 -0.36
N SER A 575 10.99 25.87 0.80
CA SER A 575 12.30 26.41 1.17
C SER A 575 13.08 25.53 2.16
N ASP A 576 12.53 24.39 2.57
CA ASP A 576 13.09 23.56 3.64
C ASP A 576 13.86 22.34 3.08
N GLU A 577 15.15 22.28 3.37
CA GLU A 577 16.06 21.25 2.85
C GLU A 577 16.21 20.09 3.84
N VAL A 578 16.00 18.86 3.36
CA VAL A 578 16.48 17.66 4.06
C VAL A 578 17.99 17.55 3.82
N VAL A 579 18.76 18.01 4.79
CA VAL A 579 20.23 18.04 4.71
C VAL A 579 20.81 16.63 4.79
N LEU A 580 21.61 16.27 3.79
CA LEU A 580 22.26 14.95 3.65
C LEU A 580 23.78 14.98 3.88
N GLU A 581 24.27 15.85 4.75
CA GLU A 581 25.70 16.06 5.00
C GLU A 581 26.29 14.99 5.90
N ASP A 582 27.47 14.50 5.52
CA ASP A 582 28.25 13.55 6.32
C ASP A 582 27.47 12.27 6.68
N LEU A 583 26.69 11.75 5.73
CA LEU A 583 25.88 10.55 5.91
C LEU A 583 26.46 9.34 5.18
N ASP A 584 26.25 8.15 5.76
CA ASP A 584 26.78 6.89 5.24
C ASP A 584 25.86 6.23 4.19
N ILE A 585 26.32 5.13 3.59
CA ILE A 585 25.54 4.35 2.62
C ILE A 585 24.26 3.79 3.28
N PRO A 586 23.07 4.00 2.68
CA PRO A 586 21.76 3.58 3.22
C PRO A 586 21.59 2.08 3.47
N THR A 587 22.41 1.23 2.85
CA THR A 587 22.26 -0.23 2.89
C THR A 587 23.21 -0.93 3.86
N ARG A 588 24.16 -0.21 4.49
CA ARG A 588 25.13 -0.78 5.44
C ARG A 588 24.51 -1.11 6.79
N ARG A 589 23.48 -0.35 7.18
CA ARG A 589 22.74 -0.52 8.43
C ARG A 589 21.28 -0.79 8.08
N SER A 590 20.74 -1.89 8.59
CA SER A 590 19.31 -2.18 8.47
C SER A 590 18.64 -1.86 9.79
N SER A 591 17.81 -0.82 9.81
CA SER A 591 16.87 -0.54 10.89
C SER A 591 15.48 -0.57 10.30
N GLN A 592 14.55 -1.28 10.93
CA GLN A 592 13.14 -1.27 10.51
C GLN A 592 12.49 0.09 10.76
N ILE A 593 12.96 0.83 11.78
CA ILE A 593 12.47 2.17 12.07
C ILE A 593 13.16 3.17 11.13
N VAL A 594 12.34 3.93 10.40
CA VAL A 594 12.78 4.96 9.46
C VAL A 594 12.11 6.29 9.79
N GLN A 595 12.88 7.36 9.77
CA GLN A 595 12.36 8.72 9.81
C GLN A 595 11.94 9.13 8.41
N LYS A 596 10.74 9.72 8.28
CA LYS A 596 10.21 10.25 7.02
C LYS A 596 10.39 11.76 6.98
N SER A 597 10.68 12.31 5.80
CA SER A 597 10.59 13.75 5.55
C SER A 597 9.16 14.24 5.73
N ALA A 598 9.01 15.51 6.10
CA ALA A 598 7.72 16.18 6.07
C ALA A 598 7.31 16.47 4.61
N ASN A 599 6.02 16.77 4.42
CA ASN A 599 5.53 17.31 3.15
C ASN A 599 6.10 18.72 2.91
N HIS A 600 6.20 19.14 1.65
CA HIS A 600 6.77 20.43 1.25
C HIS A 600 8.21 20.60 1.75
N GLN A 601 9.05 19.60 1.48
CA GLN A 601 10.51 19.69 1.65
C GLN A 601 11.21 19.42 0.33
N TYR A 602 12.52 19.64 0.25
CA TYR A 602 13.31 19.20 -0.88
C TYR A 602 14.61 18.53 -0.45
N VAL A 603 15.19 17.73 -1.33
CA VAL A 603 16.49 17.09 -1.13
C VAL A 603 17.41 17.37 -2.31
N LYS A 604 18.71 17.48 -2.03
CA LYS A 604 19.75 17.61 -3.07
C LYS A 604 20.62 16.36 -3.09
N PHE A 605 20.76 15.75 -4.28
CA PHE A 605 21.72 14.67 -4.47
C PHE A 605 23.13 15.16 -4.18
N ARG A 606 23.88 14.38 -3.40
CA ARG A 606 25.26 14.68 -3.01
C ARG A 606 26.02 13.39 -2.71
N THR A 607 27.29 13.52 -2.37
CA THR A 607 28.12 12.37 -2.00
C THR A 607 27.85 11.92 -0.57
N THR A 608 28.16 10.66 -0.29
CA THR A 608 28.31 10.13 1.07
C THR A 608 29.42 10.83 1.86
N SER A 609 29.50 10.54 3.16
CA SER A 609 30.57 10.97 4.05
C SER A 609 31.96 10.61 3.51
N LEU A 610 32.92 11.53 3.70
CA LEU A 610 34.32 11.23 3.49
C LEU A 610 34.81 10.17 4.48
N LEU A 611 34.43 10.29 5.75
CA LEU A 611 34.89 9.42 6.83
C LEU A 611 34.52 7.96 6.57
N THR A 612 33.26 7.68 6.27
CA THR A 612 32.78 6.30 6.15
C THR A 612 32.89 5.71 4.75
N ASP A 613 32.92 6.54 3.69
CA ASP A 613 32.84 6.05 2.31
C ASP A 613 33.78 6.75 1.33
N VAL A 614 34.60 7.70 1.81
CA VAL A 614 35.44 8.56 0.96
C VAL A 614 34.60 9.31 -0.09
N GLY A 615 33.32 9.58 0.21
CA GLY A 615 32.39 10.28 -0.68
C GLY A 615 32.18 9.63 -2.05
N GLN A 616 32.19 8.31 -2.14
CA GLN A 616 32.20 7.59 -3.42
C GLN A 616 30.82 7.21 -3.96
N SER A 617 29.78 7.33 -3.13
CA SER A 617 28.40 6.97 -3.49
C SER A 617 27.54 8.24 -3.53
N THR A 618 26.56 8.28 -4.45
CA THR A 618 25.60 9.39 -4.54
C THR A 618 24.33 9.07 -3.75
N ILE A 619 23.97 9.92 -2.79
CA ILE A 619 22.81 9.78 -1.92
C ILE A 619 21.78 10.90 -2.16
N PRO A 620 20.48 10.66 -1.91
CA PRO A 620 19.91 9.39 -1.42
C PRO A 620 19.88 8.30 -2.49
N PHE A 621 19.75 7.03 -2.08
CA PHE A 621 19.46 5.93 -3.02
C PHE A 621 17.99 5.97 -3.44
N ILE A 622 17.61 5.19 -4.46
CA ILE A 622 16.22 5.14 -4.94
C ILE A 622 15.55 3.90 -4.37
N ASP A 623 14.43 4.08 -3.66
CA ASP A 623 13.61 2.95 -3.22
C ASP A 623 12.88 2.34 -4.43
N SER A 624 13.13 1.06 -4.69
CA SER A 624 12.53 0.34 -5.83
C SER A 624 11.42 -0.62 -5.41
N GLN A 625 11.06 -0.63 -4.12
CA GLN A 625 9.96 -1.44 -3.60
C GLN A 625 8.62 -1.03 -4.22
N SER A 626 7.71 -2.00 -4.29
CA SER A 626 6.41 -1.82 -4.93
C SER A 626 5.38 -1.39 -3.90
N VAL A 627 4.91 -0.14 -3.99
CA VAL A 627 3.84 0.36 -3.15
C VAL A 627 2.51 -0.07 -3.77
N THR A 628 1.89 -1.09 -3.18
CA THR A 628 0.65 -1.69 -3.70
C THR A 628 -0.31 -2.00 -2.56
N THR A 629 -1.61 -2.03 -2.85
CA THR A 629 -2.62 -2.46 -1.89
C THR A 629 -3.12 -3.86 -2.19
N ASN A 630 -3.35 -4.66 -1.15
CA ASN A 630 -4.06 -5.93 -1.23
C ASN A 630 -5.24 -5.94 -0.22
N PRO A 631 -6.51 -5.99 -0.69
CA PRO A 631 -6.94 -6.02 -2.09
C PRO A 631 -6.63 -4.71 -2.82
N ALA A 632 -6.59 -4.77 -4.15
CA ALA A 632 -6.32 -3.61 -4.99
C ALA A 632 -7.40 -2.54 -4.78
N SER A 633 -6.98 -1.28 -4.64
CA SER A 633 -7.85 -0.13 -4.41
C SER A 633 -7.47 1.00 -5.36
N PRO A 634 -8.43 1.82 -5.81
CA PRO A 634 -8.11 3.07 -6.48
C PRO A 634 -7.34 4.01 -5.54
N MET A 635 -6.42 4.78 -6.12
CA MET A 635 -5.67 5.81 -5.42
C MET A 635 -6.29 7.19 -5.67
N SER A 636 -6.11 8.10 -4.72
CA SER A 636 -6.52 9.50 -4.79
C SER A 636 -5.36 10.46 -4.52
N GLY A 637 -4.15 9.94 -4.49
CA GLY A 637 -2.96 10.75 -4.43
C GLY A 637 -1.71 9.92 -4.53
N ALA A 638 -0.58 10.60 -4.68
CA ALA A 638 0.74 10.03 -4.61
C ALA A 638 1.71 11.05 -4.04
N GLY A 639 2.78 10.59 -3.41
CA GLY A 639 3.84 11.44 -2.89
C GLY A 639 5.21 10.84 -3.15
N ILE A 640 6.21 11.71 -3.17
CA ILE A 640 7.62 11.33 -3.13
C ILE A 640 8.22 11.91 -1.86
N TYR A 641 8.96 11.09 -1.12
CA TYR A 641 9.47 11.48 0.19
C TYR A 641 10.87 10.89 0.41
N HIS A 642 11.60 11.50 1.34
CA HIS A 642 12.87 10.95 1.80
C HIS A 642 12.64 10.15 3.08
N ARG A 643 13.26 8.98 3.16
CA ARG A 643 13.25 8.15 4.37
C ARG A 643 14.66 7.69 4.72
N ARG A 644 15.03 7.74 6.00
CA ARG A 644 16.37 7.32 6.45
C ARG A 644 16.33 6.67 7.82
N SER A 645 17.34 5.85 8.12
CA SER A 645 17.67 5.53 9.51
C SER A 645 18.78 6.46 10.01
N SER A 646 19.02 6.45 11.32
CA SER A 646 19.91 7.43 11.94
C SER A 646 21.35 7.31 11.39
N GLY A 647 21.86 8.39 10.81
CA GLY A 647 23.23 8.48 10.29
C GLY A 647 23.46 7.91 8.89
N ASP A 648 22.41 7.46 8.17
CA ASP A 648 22.52 7.05 6.77
C ASP A 648 21.89 8.07 5.81
N GLY A 649 22.31 8.00 4.53
CA GLY A 649 21.86 8.92 3.48
C GLY A 649 20.41 8.72 3.03
N GLY A 650 19.76 7.65 3.49
CA GLY A 650 18.38 7.30 3.18
C GLY A 650 18.07 6.99 1.70
N PHE A 651 16.78 6.85 1.47
CA PHE A 651 16.17 6.52 0.19
C PHE A 651 15.17 7.61 -0.22
N LEU A 652 15.11 7.88 -1.51
CA LEU A 652 14.01 8.58 -2.16
C LEU A 652 12.94 7.55 -2.51
N ALA A 653 11.76 7.66 -1.91
CA ALA A 653 10.71 6.65 -1.97
C ALA A 653 9.38 7.23 -2.45
N LEU A 654 8.55 6.37 -3.04
CA LEU A 654 7.17 6.69 -3.38
C LEU A 654 6.24 6.27 -2.24
N LYS A 655 5.14 6.99 -2.12
CA LYS A 655 3.98 6.62 -1.32
C LYS A 655 2.70 6.93 -2.08
N LEU A 656 1.63 6.24 -1.72
CA LEU A 656 0.32 6.42 -2.35
C LEU A 656 -0.73 6.77 -1.30
N PHE A 657 -1.82 7.40 -1.73
CA PHE A 657 -2.97 7.70 -0.89
C PHE A 657 -4.19 6.96 -1.42
N THR A 658 -4.74 6.05 -0.63
CA THR A 658 -5.95 5.30 -1.01
C THR A 658 -7.15 6.22 -1.16
N PHE A 659 -8.11 5.85 -2.01
CA PHE A 659 -9.33 6.62 -2.20
C PHE A 659 -10.06 6.85 -0.88
N ASN A 660 -10.46 8.10 -0.62
CA ASN A 660 -11.17 8.45 0.60
C ASN A 660 -12.63 7.96 0.55
N VAL A 661 -12.92 6.86 1.24
CA VAL A 661 -14.26 6.26 1.29
C VAL A 661 -15.18 6.92 2.32
N GLU A 662 -14.63 7.66 3.29
CA GLU A 662 -15.39 8.27 4.40
C GLU A 662 -16.57 9.15 3.92
N PRO A 663 -16.42 10.05 2.92
CA PRO A 663 -17.51 10.90 2.47
C PRO A 663 -18.65 10.13 1.79
N GLU A 664 -18.36 8.93 1.28
CA GLU A 664 -19.32 8.06 0.59
C GLU A 664 -20.15 7.24 1.57
N LEU A 665 -19.72 7.15 2.84
CA LEU A 665 -20.50 6.52 3.91
C LEU A 665 -21.62 7.44 4.37
N ARG A 666 -22.86 7.00 4.19
CA ARG A 666 -24.06 7.69 4.70
C ARG A 666 -24.67 6.88 5.84
N ALA A 667 -24.83 7.54 6.99
CA ALA A 667 -25.46 6.99 8.18
C ALA A 667 -26.77 7.75 8.44
N ASP A 668 -27.75 7.55 7.56
CA ASP A 668 -29.06 8.19 7.71
C ASP A 668 -30.12 7.08 7.80
N ILE A 669 -30.71 6.91 8.98
CA ILE A 669 -32.08 6.43 9.10
C ILE A 669 -32.81 7.57 9.78
N VAL A 670 -33.48 8.39 8.98
CA VAL A 670 -34.53 9.24 9.50
C VAL A 670 -35.65 8.30 9.95
N GLU A 671 -36.12 8.46 11.18
CA GLU A 671 -37.18 7.69 11.87
C GLU A 671 -38.51 7.53 11.08
N THR A 672 -38.62 8.03 9.86
CA THR A 672 -39.89 8.21 9.13
C THR A 672 -40.29 7.10 8.15
N GLN A 673 -39.57 5.97 8.04
CA GLN A 673 -39.99 4.85 7.17
C GLN A 673 -40.41 3.56 7.89
N LEU A 674 -40.45 3.53 9.22
CA LEU A 674 -40.99 2.38 9.96
C LEU A 674 -42.52 2.45 10.19
N GLU A 675 -43.21 3.44 9.62
CA GLU A 675 -44.67 3.57 9.71
C GLU A 675 -45.44 3.27 8.42
N LEU A 676 -44.82 2.77 7.34
CA LEU A 676 -45.55 2.44 6.12
C LEU A 676 -45.46 0.95 5.74
N ASN A 677 -46.57 0.28 6.10
CA ASN A 677 -47.10 -1.05 5.75
C ASN A 677 -46.86 -2.21 6.74
#